data_AF-A0A2G9H0R5-F1
#
_entry.id   AF-A0A2G9H0R5-F1
#
_cell.length_a   1.000
_cell.length_b   1.000
_cell.length_c   1.000
_cell.angle_alpha   90.00
_cell.angle_beta   90.00
_cell.angle_gamma   90.00
#
_symmetry.space_group_name_H-M   'P 1'
#
loop_
_entity.id
_entity.type
_entity.pdbx_description
1 polymer ?
#
loop_
_entity_poly.entity_id
_entity_poly.type
_entity_poly.pdbx_seq_one_letter_code
_entity_poly.pdbx_strand_id
1 'polypeptide(L)'
;MFPKSTHETFSQKLYQTFKSHKRFIKPKLSRTDFTIAHYAGEVQYQSDQFLDKNKDYVVPEHQDLLSSSKCPFVVALFPPLPEETTKSSNKSSKFSSIGSRFKVQLQQLMETLNSTEPHYIRCVKPNNLLKPAIFENANIMQQLRCGGVLEAIRISCAGYPTRKTFYEFLHRFGILAPEVLEGNLDEKTACKKILEKMGLTGAQTGKTKVFLRAGQMAELDARRALILSNAAKTIQRKIRTHIARKHFVALQKAAVCMQSACRVRLACKLFDNFKREAASIRIQTNLRGHLMRKNYSRLKYSVVVLQTGMRAMAAHVEFRYRKQTRAATIIQARWRGHRDFSYYKRLIRASIVTQCRWRGRAARKELRKLKMAARETGALKEAKDKLEKQVEDLTLRLQLEKRRRSDLEEAKAQEIAKLQQSLEAMQSKVDETNALLLKEREAAQKAIEEASSIIHETPVPVEDTAKIEALTAEMEQLKNVLQSEKQRADDAERKCAEALEASEAKSQKLEETEKKVHQLQESLSRLEEKMTNVESENKVLRQQALAMAQNNKLLSRSSRSIMQDLRSSSMNAREQSELEDRPQKSLNEKQQEYQDLLIRCVAQHLGFSRGRPVAACIIYKCLRQWHSFEVERTSIFDRIIQTIGNAIETQDNNDILAYWLSNASTLLLLLQRTLKAAGAAGTAPQHRRSPSATLFGRMTQNTGFQSFRGTPHGVNLSLLSDDSAGTLRQVDAKYPALLFKQQLTAYVEKIYGMIRDNLKKEISPLLGLCIQAPRISRANLMKGTTARALANAAAQEILIAHWQGIVKSLGNFLNILKTNHVPPFLVRKVFTQIFSFINVQLFNSLLLRRECCSFSNGEYVKAGLAELEHWCYKATDEVIHQKPKKTLDEISHDLCPVLSIQQLYRISTMYWDDKYGTHSLSPDVISNMRVLMTEDSNNAVSSSFLLDDDSSIPFSVDDLSKSMDRIDISDIEPPPLIRENSGFSFLLPQAN
;
A
#
# COMPACT_ATOMS: atom_id res chain seq x y z
N MET A 1 21.92 81.68 67.59
CA MET A 1 22.89 81.35 66.51
C MET A 1 24.28 81.29 67.14
N PHE A 2 25.12 80.31 66.82
CA PHE A 2 26.48 80.22 67.38
C PHE A 2 27.50 80.71 66.34
N PRO A 3 28.29 81.77 66.60
CA PRO A 3 29.12 82.42 65.57
C PRO A 3 30.34 81.59 65.11
N LYS A 4 30.64 80.47 65.77
CA LYS A 4 31.74 79.55 65.42
C LYS A 4 31.29 78.11 65.13
N SER A 5 29.99 77.86 64.91
CA SER A 5 29.51 76.50 64.60
C SER A 5 29.77 76.11 63.13
N THR A 6 30.59 75.07 62.94
CA THR A 6 30.80 74.38 61.66
C THR A 6 29.84 73.19 61.50
N HIS A 7 29.72 72.66 60.28
CA HIS A 7 28.96 71.42 60.04
C HIS A 7 29.47 70.24 60.89
N GLU A 8 30.78 70.16 61.17
CA GLU A 8 31.34 69.10 62.03
C GLU A 8 30.81 69.20 63.46
N THR A 9 30.78 70.41 64.04
CA THR A 9 30.24 70.63 65.40
C THR A 9 28.75 70.30 65.48
N PHE A 10 28.00 70.51 64.38
CA PHE A 10 26.60 70.11 64.28
C PHE A 10 26.44 68.58 64.25
N SER A 11 27.21 67.87 63.41
CA SER A 11 27.20 66.40 63.36
C SER A 11 27.60 65.76 64.69
N GLN A 12 28.65 66.27 65.34
CA GLN A 12 29.08 65.82 66.66
C GLN A 12 27.96 66.00 67.70
N LYS A 13 27.26 67.14 67.67
CA LYS A 13 26.13 67.40 68.56
C LYS A 13 24.94 66.47 68.29
N LEU A 14 24.62 66.18 67.02
CA LEU A 14 23.62 65.16 66.65
C LEU A 14 24.01 63.77 67.21
N TYR A 15 25.26 63.34 67.05
CA TYR A 15 25.74 62.06 67.59
C TYR A 15 25.66 61.99 69.12
N GLN A 16 25.88 63.10 69.82
CA GLN A 16 25.76 63.18 71.28
C GLN A 16 24.29 63.13 71.71
N THR A 17 23.42 63.97 71.14
CA THR A 17 22.01 64.09 71.52
C THR A 17 21.18 62.86 71.16
N PHE A 18 21.43 62.22 70.01
CA PHE A 18 20.59 61.13 69.50
C PHE A 18 21.22 59.73 69.57
N LYS A 19 22.33 59.57 70.33
CA LYS A 19 23.10 58.31 70.46
C LYS A 19 22.26 57.06 70.75
N SER A 20 21.19 57.20 71.53
CA SER A 20 20.30 56.13 71.98
C SER A 20 19.02 55.96 71.14
N HIS A 21 18.78 56.84 70.16
CA HIS A 21 17.51 56.88 69.46
C HIS A 21 17.47 55.89 68.29
N LYS A 22 16.59 54.88 68.34
CA LYS A 22 16.53 53.75 67.39
C LYS A 22 16.41 54.10 65.90
N ARG A 23 16.01 55.33 65.54
CA ARG A 23 15.94 55.79 64.13
C ARG A 23 17.13 56.65 63.69
N PHE A 24 18.12 56.89 64.55
CA PHE A 24 19.31 57.67 64.24
C PHE A 24 20.53 56.76 64.26
N ILE A 25 21.29 56.76 63.18
CA ILE A 25 22.42 55.86 62.95
C ILE A 25 23.64 56.72 62.62
N LYS A 26 24.74 56.51 63.35
CA LYS A 26 26.04 57.11 63.00
C LYS A 26 26.76 56.23 61.96
N PRO A 27 27.09 56.75 60.76
CA PRO A 27 27.92 56.03 59.80
C PRO A 27 29.28 55.63 60.38
N LYS A 28 29.79 54.46 60.01
CA LYS A 28 31.06 53.93 60.56
C LYS A 28 32.31 54.65 60.02
N LEU A 29 32.23 55.16 58.79
CA LEU A 29 33.37 55.69 58.03
C LEU A 29 33.40 57.23 57.98
N SER A 30 32.22 57.87 57.93
CA SER A 30 32.12 59.34 57.89
C SER A 30 32.15 59.94 59.29
N ARG A 31 32.86 61.07 59.43
CA ARG A 31 32.90 61.87 60.68
C ARG A 31 31.83 62.96 60.73
N THR A 32 31.21 63.26 59.59
CA THR A 32 30.33 64.40 59.37
C THR A 32 28.91 64.01 58.95
N ASP A 33 28.69 62.83 58.37
CA ASP A 33 27.36 62.43 57.91
C ASP A 33 26.53 61.79 59.03
N PHE A 34 25.20 61.82 58.90
CA PHE A 34 24.27 61.13 59.79
C PHE A 34 23.21 60.38 59.00
N THR A 35 22.80 59.20 59.47
CA THR A 35 21.78 58.38 58.80
C THR A 35 20.50 58.37 59.63
N ILE A 36 19.36 58.57 58.97
CA ILE A 36 18.03 58.45 59.59
C ILE A 36 17.31 57.26 58.96
N ALA A 37 16.70 56.41 59.80
CA ALA A 37 15.80 55.35 59.37
C ALA A 37 14.38 55.93 59.18
N HIS A 38 14.04 56.21 57.92
CA HIS A 38 12.71 56.65 57.50
C HIS A 38 11.79 55.43 57.24
N TYR A 39 10.49 55.68 57.04
CA TYR A 39 9.50 54.65 56.74
C TYR A 39 9.85 53.79 55.51
N ALA A 40 10.48 54.38 54.50
CA ALA A 40 10.89 53.70 53.26
C ALA A 40 12.29 53.04 53.32
N GLY A 41 13.06 53.26 54.39
CA GLY A 41 14.44 52.81 54.52
C GLY A 41 15.39 53.85 55.12
N GLU A 42 16.68 53.50 55.19
CA GLU A 42 17.74 54.37 55.70
C GLU A 42 18.20 55.41 54.66
N VAL A 43 18.37 56.65 55.09
CA VAL A 43 18.89 57.76 54.27
C VAL A 43 20.07 58.40 54.99
N GLN A 44 21.24 58.42 54.34
CA GLN A 44 22.43 59.12 54.82
C GLN A 44 22.41 60.57 54.33
N TYR A 45 22.47 61.50 55.27
CA TYR A 45 22.54 62.93 55.04
C TYR A 45 23.97 63.43 55.26
N GLN A 46 24.46 64.20 54.31
CA GLN A 46 25.71 64.95 54.45
C GLN A 46 25.42 66.26 55.18
N SER A 47 26.18 66.57 56.23
CA SER A 47 25.99 67.80 57.02
C SER A 47 26.63 69.04 56.38
N ASP A 48 27.42 68.88 55.32
CA ASP A 48 28.03 70.02 54.64
C ASP A 48 26.98 70.99 54.07
N GLN A 49 27.25 72.29 54.17
CA GLN A 49 26.34 73.40 53.89
C GLN A 49 24.99 73.38 54.66
N PHE A 50 24.72 72.40 55.54
CA PHE A 50 23.42 72.22 56.19
C PHE A 50 23.07 73.39 57.14
N LEU A 51 24.09 73.95 57.81
CA LEU A 51 23.91 75.14 58.64
C LEU A 51 23.63 76.40 57.80
N ASP A 52 24.31 76.56 56.68
CA ASP A 52 24.21 77.74 55.81
C ASP A 52 22.90 77.76 55.04
N LYS A 53 22.49 76.63 54.46
CA LYS A 53 21.19 76.44 53.80
C LYS A 53 19.99 76.59 54.73
N ASN A 54 20.19 76.64 56.05
CA ASN A 54 19.13 76.88 57.04
C ASN A 54 19.09 78.34 57.55
N LYS A 55 20.06 79.19 57.19
CA LYS A 55 20.04 80.62 57.53
C LYS A 55 19.03 81.34 56.64
N ASP A 56 18.00 81.93 57.26
CA ASP A 56 16.91 82.63 56.57
C ASP A 56 16.54 83.90 57.34
N TYR A 57 17.57 84.71 57.61
CA TYR A 57 17.41 86.03 58.21
C TYR A 57 17.28 87.07 57.10
N VAL A 58 16.13 87.75 57.07
CA VAL A 58 16.00 89.01 56.35
C VAL A 58 16.62 90.10 57.22
N VAL A 59 17.45 90.95 56.62
CA VAL A 59 18.00 92.15 57.24
C VAL A 59 16.87 93.19 57.33
N PRO A 60 16.40 93.59 58.53
CA PRO A 60 15.24 94.48 58.66
C PRO A 60 15.39 95.78 57.87
N GLU A 61 16.59 96.36 57.88
CA GLU A 61 16.94 97.59 57.17
C GLU A 61 16.75 97.47 55.64
N HIS A 62 16.89 96.26 55.08
CA HIS A 62 16.59 96.00 53.67
C HIS A 62 15.08 95.88 53.43
N GLN A 63 14.32 95.32 54.37
CA GLN A 63 12.86 95.24 54.28
C GLN A 63 12.22 96.63 54.41
N ASP A 64 12.72 97.46 55.31
CA ASP A 64 12.27 98.84 55.51
C ASP A 64 12.61 99.73 54.30
N LEU A 65 13.78 99.54 53.68
CA LEU A 65 14.11 100.19 52.41
C LEU A 65 13.15 99.78 51.28
N LEU A 66 12.82 98.48 51.16
CA LEU A 66 11.93 97.98 50.12
C LEU A 66 10.46 98.39 50.32
N SER A 67 9.97 98.46 51.57
CA SER A 67 8.62 98.94 51.89
C SER A 67 8.49 100.47 51.70
N SER A 68 9.59 101.22 51.81
CA SER A 68 9.66 102.67 51.46
C SER A 68 9.67 102.97 49.96
N SER A 69 9.63 101.94 49.09
CA SER A 69 9.73 102.09 47.64
C SER A 69 8.58 102.89 47.03
N LYS A 70 8.89 103.73 46.03
CA LYS A 70 7.87 104.45 45.24
C LYS A 70 7.12 103.56 44.24
N CYS A 71 7.48 102.29 44.10
CA CYS A 71 6.84 101.34 43.20
C CYS A 71 5.78 100.50 43.94
N PRO A 72 4.47 100.64 43.65
CA PRO A 72 3.41 99.94 44.39
C PRO A 72 3.55 98.42 44.40
N PHE A 73 4.07 97.84 43.30
CA PHE A 73 4.35 96.39 43.22
C PHE A 73 5.40 95.93 44.23
N VAL A 74 6.45 96.73 44.47
CA VAL A 74 7.50 96.40 45.44
C VAL A 74 6.96 96.50 46.87
N VAL A 75 6.21 97.56 47.18
CA VAL A 75 5.57 97.74 48.50
C VAL A 75 4.60 96.59 48.81
N ALA A 76 3.82 96.14 47.82
CA ALA A 76 2.87 95.03 47.98
C ALA A 76 3.54 93.67 48.27
N LEU A 77 4.82 93.48 47.92
CA LEU A 77 5.58 92.28 48.25
C LEU A 77 6.17 92.31 49.67
N PHE A 78 6.31 93.50 50.27
CA PHE A 78 6.88 93.70 51.61
C PHE A 78 5.91 94.53 52.48
N PRO A 79 4.71 94.00 52.78
CA PRO A 79 3.73 94.72 53.58
C PRO A 79 4.29 95.06 54.98
N PRO A 80 3.96 96.24 55.53
CA PRO A 80 4.38 96.62 56.88
C PRO A 80 3.82 95.64 57.90
N LEU A 81 4.63 95.29 58.91
CA LEU A 81 4.21 94.44 60.01
C LEU A 81 3.16 95.17 60.86
N PRO A 82 2.06 94.51 61.27
CA PRO A 82 1.02 95.16 62.08
C PRO A 82 1.58 95.63 63.43
N GLU A 83 1.24 96.86 63.82
CA GLU A 83 1.90 97.58 64.93
C GLU A 83 1.53 97.07 66.35
N GLU A 84 0.62 96.09 66.45
CA GLU A 84 0.16 95.51 67.72
C GLU A 84 1.21 94.62 68.40
N THR A 85 2.34 95.20 68.82
CA THR A 85 3.18 94.66 69.92
C THR A 85 4.08 95.71 70.60
N THR A 86 3.70 96.99 70.58
CA THR A 86 4.41 98.04 71.33
C THR A 86 4.21 97.91 72.85
N LYS A 87 4.97 97.02 73.52
CA LYS A 87 5.43 97.06 74.94
C LYS A 87 5.94 95.69 75.44
N SER A 88 7.11 95.24 74.98
CA SER A 88 8.01 94.37 75.78
C SER A 88 9.41 94.23 75.17
N SER A 89 10.43 94.41 76.02
CA SER A 89 11.85 94.01 75.89
C SER A 89 12.44 93.71 74.49
N ASN A 90 13.38 94.58 74.07
CA ASN A 90 14.49 94.32 73.15
C ASN A 90 14.21 93.47 71.89
N LYS A 91 13.99 94.17 70.76
CA LYS A 91 13.99 93.61 69.40
C LYS A 91 15.36 93.01 69.01
N SER A 92 15.70 91.85 69.54
CA SER A 92 16.51 90.91 68.75
C SER A 92 15.65 90.41 67.59
N SER A 93 16.14 90.52 66.35
CA SER A 93 15.44 89.92 65.20
C SER A 93 15.26 88.43 65.48
N LYS A 94 14.00 87.97 65.57
CA LYS A 94 13.67 86.57 65.88
C LYS A 94 14.10 85.71 64.70
N PHE A 95 15.34 85.20 64.77
CA PHE A 95 16.00 84.42 63.72
C PHE A 95 15.07 83.34 63.15
N SER A 96 14.54 83.62 61.97
CA SER A 96 13.85 82.62 61.16
C SER A 96 14.90 81.72 60.51
N SER A 97 14.54 80.44 60.41
CA SER A 97 15.34 79.43 59.72
C SER A 97 14.43 78.68 58.76
N ILE A 98 14.95 78.22 57.61
CA ILE A 98 14.13 77.51 56.62
C ILE A 98 13.46 76.29 57.26
N GLY A 99 14.19 75.51 58.06
CA GLY A 99 13.63 74.38 58.81
C GLY A 99 12.53 74.75 59.82
N SER A 100 12.59 75.94 60.43
CA SER A 100 11.52 76.42 61.32
C SER A 100 10.25 76.83 60.56
N ARG A 101 10.39 77.54 59.42
CA ARG A 101 9.28 77.91 58.54
C ARG A 101 8.63 76.69 57.92
N PHE A 102 9.44 75.78 57.38
CA PHE A 102 9.01 74.51 56.80
C PHE A 102 8.24 73.65 57.82
N LYS A 103 8.67 73.60 59.09
CA LYS A 103 7.92 72.89 60.15
C LYS A 103 6.51 73.47 60.33
N VAL A 104 6.37 74.79 60.37
CA VAL A 104 5.06 75.45 60.55
C VAL A 104 4.15 75.20 59.34
N GLN A 105 4.68 75.36 58.12
CA GLN A 105 3.95 75.08 56.88
C GLN A 105 3.51 73.61 56.78
N LEU A 106 4.38 72.67 57.16
CA LEU A 106 4.06 71.24 57.20
C LEU A 106 3.00 70.92 58.25
N GLN A 107 3.02 71.60 59.41
CA GLN A 107 1.97 71.44 60.41
C GLN A 107 0.61 71.94 59.90
N GLN A 108 0.55 73.13 59.31
CA GLN A 108 -0.67 73.69 58.71
C GLN A 108 -1.23 72.79 57.59
N LEU A 109 -0.35 72.21 56.77
CA LEU A 109 -0.73 71.22 55.75
C LEU A 109 -1.32 69.95 56.38
N MET A 110 -0.71 69.43 57.46
CA MET A 110 -1.23 68.25 58.16
C MET A 110 -2.56 68.53 58.87
N GLU A 111 -2.74 69.71 59.46
CA GLU A 111 -4.01 70.15 60.04
C GLU A 111 -5.11 70.21 58.96
N THR A 112 -4.81 70.78 57.79
CA THR A 112 -5.71 70.81 56.63
C THR A 112 -6.07 69.41 56.12
N LEU A 113 -5.08 68.52 56.00
CA LEU A 113 -5.33 67.15 55.53
C LEU A 113 -6.14 66.32 56.54
N ASN A 114 -5.88 66.48 57.83
CA ASN A 114 -6.59 65.77 58.90
C ASN A 114 -8.05 66.20 59.06
N SER A 115 -8.49 67.34 58.50
CA SER A 115 -9.90 67.72 58.41
C SER A 115 -10.64 67.10 57.21
N THR A 116 -9.98 66.22 56.44
CA THR A 116 -10.52 65.60 55.21
C THR A 116 -10.32 64.08 55.21
N GLU A 117 -11.01 63.35 54.33
CA GLU A 117 -10.71 61.93 54.09
C GLU A 117 -9.59 61.79 53.03
N PRO A 118 -8.41 61.23 53.37
CA PRO A 118 -7.28 61.20 52.45
C PRO A 118 -7.33 59.99 51.50
N HIS A 119 -7.56 60.25 50.21
CA HIS A 119 -7.42 59.25 49.15
C HIS A 119 -6.00 59.23 48.56
N TYR A 120 -5.43 58.04 48.33
CA TYR A 120 -4.01 57.88 47.98
C TYR A 120 -3.81 57.39 46.54
N ILE A 121 -3.24 58.25 45.70
CA ILE A 121 -2.69 57.86 44.38
C ILE A 121 -1.15 57.79 44.50
N ARG A 122 -0.54 56.81 43.82
CA ARG A 122 0.92 56.61 43.77
C ARG A 122 1.38 56.46 42.32
N CYS A 123 1.89 57.55 41.76
CA CYS A 123 2.45 57.57 40.41
C CYS A 123 3.81 56.86 40.36
N VAL A 124 4.08 56.12 39.28
CA VAL A 124 5.34 55.41 39.03
C VAL A 124 5.78 55.66 37.59
N LYS A 125 7.02 56.10 37.40
CA LYS A 125 7.64 56.33 36.08
C LYS A 125 8.17 54.99 35.55
N PRO A 126 7.61 54.42 34.46
CA PRO A 126 7.95 53.05 34.04
C PRO A 126 9.32 52.93 33.38
N ASN A 127 9.82 53.99 32.74
CA ASN A 127 11.17 54.05 32.19
C ASN A 127 11.66 55.50 32.13
N ASN A 128 12.97 55.70 32.13
CA ASN A 128 13.57 57.03 32.12
C ASN A 128 13.48 57.75 30.77
N LEU A 129 13.36 56.99 29.67
CA LEU A 129 13.28 57.48 28.30
C LEU A 129 11.89 57.99 27.88
N LEU A 130 10.89 57.89 28.76
CA LEU A 130 9.48 58.26 28.52
C LEU A 130 8.83 57.55 27.30
N LYS A 131 9.33 56.35 26.94
CA LYS A 131 8.82 55.57 25.79
C LYS A 131 7.66 54.66 26.19
N PRO A 132 6.68 54.39 25.29
CA PRO A 132 5.63 53.40 25.54
C PRO A 132 6.22 51.99 25.67
N ALA A 133 5.52 51.12 26.40
CA ALA A 133 5.81 49.69 26.60
C ALA A 133 7.19 49.31 27.19
N ILE A 134 8.08 50.25 27.54
CA ILE A 134 9.36 49.97 28.22
C ILE A 134 9.17 49.99 29.74
N PHE A 135 9.64 48.94 30.43
CA PHE A 135 9.50 48.74 31.88
C PHE A 135 10.86 48.48 32.54
N GLU A 136 11.40 49.49 33.22
CA GLU A 136 12.71 49.45 33.89
C GLU A 136 12.60 48.86 35.30
N ASN A 137 12.62 47.52 35.41
CA ASN A 137 12.50 46.75 36.67
C ASN A 137 13.23 47.37 37.88
N ALA A 138 14.52 47.73 37.73
CA ALA A 138 15.33 48.26 38.82
C ALA A 138 14.88 49.67 39.27
N ASN A 139 14.54 50.54 38.32
CA ASN A 139 14.05 51.89 38.56
C ASN A 139 12.68 51.86 39.26
N ILE A 140 11.76 51.05 38.75
CA ILE A 140 10.42 50.84 39.31
C ILE A 140 10.50 50.24 40.72
N MET A 141 11.34 49.23 40.95
CA MET A 141 11.54 48.64 42.28
C MET A 141 12.08 49.65 43.29
N GLN A 142 12.94 50.59 42.87
CA GLN A 142 13.41 51.65 43.75
C GLN A 142 12.29 52.67 44.03
N GLN A 143 11.51 53.07 43.03
CA GLN A 143 10.35 53.96 43.22
C GLN A 143 9.29 53.33 44.16
N LEU A 144 9.00 52.04 44.04
CA LEU A 144 8.04 51.33 44.91
C LEU A 144 8.53 51.20 46.37
N ARG A 145 9.85 51.18 46.59
CA ARG A 145 10.45 51.31 47.93
C ARG A 145 10.29 52.73 48.46
N CYS A 146 10.78 53.73 47.73
CA CYS A 146 10.75 55.14 48.14
C CYS A 146 9.31 55.67 48.36
N GLY A 147 8.33 55.21 47.56
CA GLY A 147 6.91 55.52 47.72
C GLY A 147 6.19 54.76 48.83
N GLY A 148 6.88 53.90 49.58
CA GLY A 148 6.36 53.12 50.72
C GLY A 148 5.46 51.94 50.36
N VAL A 149 5.28 51.64 49.07
CA VAL A 149 4.30 50.66 48.58
C VAL A 149 4.66 49.24 49.03
N LEU A 150 5.93 48.85 48.94
CA LEU A 150 6.37 47.53 49.37
C LEU A 150 6.25 47.33 50.90
N GLU A 151 6.39 48.39 51.69
CA GLU A 151 6.26 48.34 53.15
C GLU A 151 4.79 48.21 53.57
N ALA A 152 3.88 48.92 52.90
CA ALA A 152 2.44 48.74 53.06
C ALA A 152 1.99 47.30 52.69
N ILE A 153 2.54 46.74 51.60
CA ILE A 153 2.32 45.33 51.23
C ILE A 153 2.87 44.38 52.30
N ARG A 154 4.09 44.62 52.82
CA ARG A 154 4.71 43.81 53.88
C ARG A 154 3.84 43.75 55.14
N ILE A 155 3.27 44.88 55.54
CA ILE A 155 2.33 44.98 56.67
C ILE A 155 1.03 44.21 56.38
N SER A 156 0.46 44.37 55.18
CA SER A 156 -0.75 43.65 54.74
C SER A 156 -0.55 42.12 54.73
N CYS A 157 0.62 41.65 54.28
CA CYS A 157 0.98 40.23 54.25
C CYS A 157 1.16 39.59 55.63
N ALA A 158 1.41 40.38 56.69
CA ALA A 158 1.48 39.88 58.07
C ALA A 158 0.10 39.55 58.67
N GLY A 159 -0.98 40.10 58.08
CA GLY A 159 -2.36 39.77 58.42
C GLY A 159 -2.95 38.68 57.52
N TYR A 160 -4.17 38.93 57.03
CA TYR A 160 -4.88 38.06 56.08
C TYR A 160 -5.04 38.79 54.74
N PRO A 161 -4.01 38.74 53.86
CA PRO A 161 -4.04 39.41 52.56
C PRO A 161 -5.02 38.72 51.60
N THR A 162 -5.14 37.38 51.68
CA THR A 162 -6.00 36.60 50.80
C THR A 162 -7.36 36.40 51.43
N ARG A 163 -8.42 36.82 50.72
CA ARG A 163 -9.81 36.83 51.19
C ARG A 163 -10.69 36.28 50.08
N LYS A 164 -11.54 35.30 50.37
CA LYS A 164 -12.45 34.64 49.40
C LYS A 164 -13.83 34.44 49.99
N THR A 165 -14.89 34.54 49.19
CA THR A 165 -16.24 34.11 49.61
C THR A 165 -16.26 32.61 49.91
N PHE A 166 -17.28 32.14 50.61
CA PHE A 166 -17.43 30.70 50.84
C PHE A 166 -17.63 29.95 49.51
N TYR A 167 -18.54 30.41 48.64
CA TYR A 167 -18.63 29.93 47.25
C TYR A 167 -17.30 29.85 46.51
N GLU A 168 -16.52 30.95 46.39
CA GLU A 168 -15.24 30.93 45.65
C GLU A 168 -14.21 29.96 46.25
N PHE A 169 -14.29 29.72 47.57
CA PHE A 169 -13.45 28.74 48.25
C PHE A 169 -13.92 27.30 48.00
N LEU A 170 -15.23 27.04 48.08
CA LEU A 170 -15.84 25.73 47.85
C LEU A 170 -15.72 25.29 46.39
N HIS A 171 -16.02 26.16 45.43
CA HIS A 171 -15.88 25.86 44.01
C HIS A 171 -14.43 25.50 43.63
N ARG A 172 -13.43 26.20 44.20
CA ARG A 172 -12.02 25.91 43.94
C ARG A 172 -11.51 24.67 44.69
N PHE A 173 -11.89 24.49 45.96
CA PHE A 173 -11.24 23.53 46.88
C PHE A 173 -12.14 22.41 47.43
N GLY A 174 -13.41 22.34 47.06
CA GLY A 174 -14.31 21.24 47.47
C GLY A 174 -13.81 19.85 47.05
N ILE A 175 -13.07 19.76 45.94
CA ILE A 175 -12.35 18.54 45.51
C ILE A 175 -11.32 18.02 46.53
N LEU A 176 -10.88 18.83 47.51
CA LEU A 176 -10.03 18.39 48.62
C LEU A 176 -10.81 17.58 49.68
N ALA A 177 -12.14 17.68 49.70
CA ALA A 177 -13.01 16.94 50.61
C ALA A 177 -14.40 16.65 49.96
N PRO A 178 -14.50 15.69 49.01
CA PRO A 178 -15.77 15.38 48.32
C PRO A 178 -16.93 15.07 49.27
N GLU A 179 -16.66 14.36 50.37
CA GLU A 179 -17.58 14.09 51.51
C GLU A 179 -18.30 15.34 52.07
N VAL A 180 -17.77 16.53 51.84
CA VAL A 180 -18.31 17.82 52.31
C VAL A 180 -19.26 18.44 51.27
N LEU A 181 -19.13 18.07 49.99
CA LEU A 181 -20.02 18.49 48.90
C LEU A 181 -21.25 17.56 48.77
N GLU A 182 -21.13 16.30 49.22
CA GLU A 182 -22.20 15.29 49.16
C GLU A 182 -23.32 15.50 50.20
N GLY A 183 -23.11 16.37 51.19
CA GLY A 183 -24.10 16.72 52.21
C GLY A 183 -24.61 18.15 52.06
N ASN A 184 -25.91 18.35 52.32
CA ASN A 184 -26.55 19.67 52.41
C ASN A 184 -26.07 20.45 53.66
N LEU A 185 -24.79 20.85 53.65
CA LEU A 185 -24.12 21.59 54.72
C LEU A 185 -24.09 23.08 54.37
N ASP A 186 -24.31 23.93 55.38
CA ASP A 186 -24.07 25.37 55.26
C ASP A 186 -22.63 25.64 54.75
N GLU A 187 -22.50 26.58 53.81
CA GLU A 187 -21.24 26.87 53.12
C GLU A 187 -20.09 27.22 54.08
N LYS A 188 -20.40 27.93 55.17
CA LYS A 188 -19.42 28.31 56.19
C LYS A 188 -18.90 27.07 56.93
N THR A 189 -19.79 26.15 57.26
CA THR A 189 -19.48 24.85 57.86
C THR A 189 -18.70 23.95 56.89
N ALA A 190 -19.06 23.96 55.61
CA ALA A 190 -18.32 23.25 54.56
C ALA A 190 -16.89 23.78 54.40
N CYS A 191 -16.71 25.11 54.33
CA CYS A 191 -15.38 25.74 54.31
C CYS A 191 -14.54 25.35 55.54
N LYS A 192 -15.14 25.36 56.73
CA LYS A 192 -14.47 24.99 57.99
C LYS A 192 -13.99 23.53 57.96
N LYS A 193 -14.84 22.58 57.53
CA LYS A 193 -14.47 21.16 57.39
C LYS A 193 -13.31 20.95 56.41
N ILE A 194 -13.26 21.68 55.29
CA ILE A 194 -12.13 21.60 54.34
C ILE A 194 -10.83 22.08 54.99
N LEU A 195 -10.85 23.21 55.69
CA LEU A 195 -9.67 23.76 56.38
C LEU A 195 -9.17 22.83 57.49
N GLU A 196 -10.08 22.23 58.25
CA GLU A 196 -9.80 21.24 59.30
C GLU A 196 -9.20 19.96 58.71
N LYS A 197 -9.80 19.40 57.65
CA LYS A 197 -9.27 18.21 56.96
C LYS A 197 -7.90 18.45 56.32
N MET A 198 -7.59 19.70 55.96
CA MET A 198 -6.26 20.08 55.48
C MET A 198 -5.26 20.42 56.61
N GLY A 199 -5.72 20.64 57.85
CA GLY A 199 -4.86 20.97 58.99
C GLY A 199 -4.22 22.37 58.94
N LEU A 200 -4.88 23.33 58.30
CA LEU A 200 -4.30 24.65 58.01
C LEU A 200 -4.41 25.62 59.20
N THR A 201 -3.29 25.87 59.87
CA THR A 201 -3.19 26.78 61.03
C THR A 201 -3.21 28.27 60.65
N GLY A 202 -3.00 28.62 59.38
CA GLY A 202 -2.97 30.00 58.88
C GLY A 202 -4.30 30.52 58.31
N ALA A 203 -5.44 29.91 58.67
CA ALA A 203 -6.76 30.23 58.13
C ALA A 203 -7.76 30.69 59.22
N GLN A 204 -8.74 31.51 58.83
CA GLN A 204 -9.85 31.97 59.67
C GLN A 204 -11.16 32.09 58.87
N THR A 205 -12.28 31.75 59.48
CA THR A 205 -13.61 31.75 58.83
C THR A 205 -14.48 32.88 59.38
N GLY A 206 -14.77 33.89 58.55
CA GLY A 206 -15.56 35.07 58.92
C GLY A 206 -17.08 34.85 58.87
N LYS A 207 -17.84 35.93 58.64
CA LYS A 207 -19.30 35.86 58.42
C LYS A 207 -19.68 35.39 57.02
N THR A 208 -18.96 35.82 55.98
CA THR A 208 -19.25 35.54 54.55
C THR A 208 -18.00 35.19 53.72
N LYS A 209 -16.82 35.16 54.35
CA LYS A 209 -15.52 35.01 53.67
C LYS A 209 -14.54 34.19 54.49
N VAL A 210 -13.72 33.38 53.82
CA VAL A 210 -12.50 32.75 54.35
C VAL A 210 -11.34 33.74 54.23
N PHE A 211 -10.55 33.84 55.29
CA PHE A 211 -9.36 34.67 55.40
C PHE A 211 -8.13 33.77 55.53
N LEU A 212 -7.14 33.96 54.67
CA LEU A 212 -5.94 33.13 54.58
C LEU A 212 -4.68 34.00 54.71
N ARG A 213 -3.72 33.54 55.54
CA ARG A 213 -2.37 34.12 55.58
C ARG A 213 -1.63 33.88 54.26
N ALA A 214 -0.56 34.64 54.03
CA ALA A 214 0.32 34.46 52.88
C ALA A 214 0.79 32.99 52.75
N GLY A 215 0.90 32.48 51.53
CA GLY A 215 1.30 31.10 51.22
C GLY A 215 0.21 30.03 51.34
N GLN A 216 -0.76 30.15 52.25
CA GLN A 216 -1.77 29.11 52.51
C GLN A 216 -2.66 28.78 51.29
N MET A 217 -2.94 29.76 50.43
CA MET A 217 -3.62 29.55 49.14
C MET A 217 -2.81 28.63 48.20
N ALA A 218 -1.50 28.83 48.11
CA ALA A 218 -0.62 28.03 47.26
C ALA A 218 -0.46 26.60 47.77
N GLU A 219 -0.52 26.40 49.10
CA GLU A 219 -0.54 25.07 49.71
C GLU A 219 -1.82 24.29 49.35
N LEU A 220 -2.98 24.95 49.42
CA LEU A 220 -4.27 24.38 48.98
C LEU A 220 -4.25 24.02 47.49
N ASP A 221 -3.74 24.91 46.62
CA ASP A 221 -3.59 24.64 45.18
C ASP A 221 -2.62 23.49 44.90
N ALA A 222 -1.52 23.35 45.64
CA ALA A 222 -0.58 22.24 45.51
C ALA A 222 -1.22 20.89 45.89
N ARG A 223 -2.00 20.85 46.98
CA ARG A 223 -2.77 19.66 47.37
C ARG A 223 -3.85 19.31 46.33
N ARG A 224 -4.51 20.31 45.75
CA ARG A 224 -5.50 20.17 44.66
C ARG A 224 -4.86 19.56 43.41
N ALA A 225 -3.69 20.04 43.01
CA ALA A 225 -2.92 19.51 41.89
C ALA A 225 -2.49 18.04 42.10
N LEU A 226 -2.14 17.66 43.34
CA LEU A 226 -1.78 16.27 43.67
C LEU A 226 -2.97 15.30 43.50
N ILE A 227 -4.17 15.68 43.96
CA ILE A 227 -5.39 14.85 43.78
C ILE A 227 -5.70 14.67 42.29
N LEU A 228 -5.71 15.75 41.51
CA LEU A 228 -5.92 15.70 40.06
C LEU A 228 -4.85 14.85 39.34
N SER A 229 -3.58 14.95 39.76
CA SER A 229 -2.49 14.10 39.25
C SER A 229 -2.73 12.61 39.53
N ASN A 230 -3.26 12.26 40.71
CA ASN A 230 -3.53 10.87 41.09
C ASN A 230 -4.77 10.29 40.39
N ALA A 231 -5.79 11.11 40.14
CA ALA A 231 -6.90 10.74 39.26
C ALA A 231 -6.41 10.45 37.82
N ALA A 232 -5.61 11.35 37.25
CA ALA A 232 -5.01 11.16 35.92
C ALA A 232 -4.15 9.89 35.83
N LYS A 233 -3.29 9.59 36.82
CA LYS A 233 -2.53 8.33 36.91
C LYS A 233 -3.43 7.10 36.90
N THR A 234 -4.58 7.17 37.56
CA THR A 234 -5.55 6.06 37.64
C THR A 234 -6.19 5.77 36.28
N ILE A 235 -6.62 6.82 35.57
CA ILE A 235 -7.14 6.73 34.19
C ILE A 235 -6.05 6.19 33.25
N GLN A 236 -4.85 6.77 33.28
CA GLN A 236 -3.71 6.32 32.48
C GLN A 236 -3.35 4.85 32.74
N ARG A 237 -3.40 4.38 33.99
CA ARG A 237 -3.18 2.96 34.34
C ARG A 237 -4.22 2.07 33.65
N LYS A 238 -5.51 2.38 33.75
CA LYS A 238 -6.59 1.60 33.11
C LYS A 238 -6.44 1.56 31.58
N ILE A 239 -6.17 2.69 30.94
CA ILE A 239 -5.96 2.78 29.48
C ILE A 239 -4.72 1.98 29.04
N ARG A 240 -3.57 2.12 29.75
CA ARG A 240 -2.35 1.34 29.45
C ARG A 240 -2.59 -0.16 29.60
N THR A 241 -3.31 -0.61 30.63
CA THR A 241 -3.71 -2.02 30.78
C THR A 241 -4.63 -2.49 29.65
N HIS A 242 -5.58 -1.67 29.20
CA HIS A 242 -6.44 -2.03 28.05
C HIS A 242 -5.62 -2.21 26.76
N ILE A 243 -4.74 -1.26 26.43
CA ILE A 243 -3.88 -1.31 25.24
C ILE A 243 -2.96 -2.54 25.30
N ALA A 244 -2.31 -2.79 26.44
CA ALA A 244 -1.45 -3.95 26.64
C ALA A 244 -2.23 -5.28 26.47
N ARG A 245 -3.44 -5.38 27.03
CA ARG A 245 -4.31 -6.56 26.85
C ARG A 245 -4.74 -6.74 25.40
N LYS A 246 -5.07 -5.66 24.67
CA LYS A 246 -5.42 -5.69 23.24
C LYS A 246 -4.25 -6.22 22.40
N HIS A 247 -3.04 -5.72 22.65
CA HIS A 247 -1.83 -6.18 21.95
C HIS A 247 -1.49 -7.64 22.28
N PHE A 248 -1.59 -8.05 23.56
CA PHE A 248 -1.38 -9.44 23.97
C PHE A 248 -2.34 -10.41 23.29
N VAL A 249 -3.64 -10.10 23.25
CA VAL A 249 -4.64 -10.95 22.59
C VAL A 249 -4.43 -11.02 21.07
N ALA A 250 -3.99 -9.93 20.43
CA ALA A 250 -3.63 -9.95 19.01
C ALA A 250 -2.40 -10.85 18.74
N LEU A 251 -1.35 -10.72 19.55
CA LEU A 251 -0.14 -11.55 19.46
C LEU A 251 -0.45 -13.03 19.71
N GLN A 252 -1.30 -13.34 20.71
CA GLN A 252 -1.74 -14.70 21.01
C GLN A 252 -2.49 -15.33 19.82
N LYS A 253 -3.40 -14.58 19.17
CA LYS A 253 -4.09 -15.05 17.95
C LYS A 253 -3.11 -15.31 16.80
N ALA A 254 -2.17 -14.39 16.55
CA ALA A 254 -1.15 -14.56 15.52
C ALA A 254 -0.28 -15.81 15.76
N ALA A 255 0.16 -16.03 17.02
CA ALA A 255 0.91 -17.22 17.40
C ALA A 255 0.11 -18.53 17.18
N VAL A 256 -1.18 -18.55 17.50
CA VAL A 256 -2.05 -19.72 17.23
C VAL A 256 -2.18 -19.99 15.73
N CYS A 257 -2.34 -18.95 14.89
CA CYS A 257 -2.36 -19.08 13.42
C CYS A 257 -1.02 -19.59 12.85
N MET A 258 0.12 -19.12 13.36
CA MET A 258 1.43 -19.66 12.96
C MET A 258 1.57 -21.14 13.37
N GLN A 259 1.14 -21.50 14.58
CA GLN A 259 1.20 -22.88 15.06
C GLN A 259 0.30 -23.82 14.25
N SER A 260 -0.91 -23.40 13.85
CA SER A 260 -1.78 -24.23 13.00
C SER A 260 -1.19 -24.41 11.61
N ALA A 261 -0.66 -23.35 10.99
CA ALA A 261 0.05 -23.43 9.71
C ALA A 261 1.27 -24.38 9.79
N CYS A 262 2.05 -24.34 10.87
CA CYS A 262 3.18 -25.26 11.09
C CYS A 262 2.71 -26.73 11.22
N ARG A 263 1.62 -26.99 11.96
CA ARG A 263 1.03 -28.34 12.10
C ARG A 263 0.55 -28.88 10.74
N VAL A 264 -0.11 -28.06 9.93
CA VAL A 264 -0.54 -28.41 8.56
C VAL A 264 0.67 -28.70 7.67
N ARG A 265 1.69 -27.82 7.67
CA ARG A 265 2.92 -27.98 6.89
C ARG A 265 3.66 -29.29 7.23
N LEU A 266 3.67 -29.69 8.50
CA LEU A 266 4.22 -30.97 8.95
C LEU A 266 3.38 -32.16 8.46
N ALA A 267 2.05 -32.10 8.58
CA ALA A 267 1.16 -33.15 8.10
C ALA A 267 1.27 -33.37 6.58
N CYS A 268 1.33 -32.29 5.78
CA CYS A 268 1.57 -32.37 4.33
C CYS A 268 2.91 -33.05 4.02
N LYS A 269 3.99 -32.68 4.73
CA LYS A 269 5.33 -33.29 4.53
C LYS A 269 5.36 -34.79 4.85
N LEU A 270 4.60 -35.24 5.86
CA LEU A 270 4.43 -36.66 6.18
C LEU A 270 3.63 -37.39 5.09
N PHE A 271 2.54 -36.78 4.60
CA PHE A 271 1.73 -37.34 3.52
C PHE A 271 2.49 -37.44 2.18
N ASP A 272 3.32 -36.46 1.85
CA ASP A 272 4.19 -36.50 0.67
C ASP A 272 5.24 -37.61 0.76
N ASN A 273 5.76 -37.90 1.96
CA ASN A 273 6.64 -39.05 2.19
C ASN A 273 5.88 -40.38 1.97
N PHE A 274 4.70 -40.56 2.57
CA PHE A 274 3.88 -41.75 2.33
C PHE A 274 3.51 -41.93 0.84
N LYS A 275 3.22 -40.84 0.12
CA LYS A 275 3.03 -40.86 -1.34
C LYS A 275 4.28 -41.36 -2.09
N ARG A 276 5.47 -40.88 -1.71
CA ARG A 276 6.75 -41.30 -2.33
C ARG A 276 7.06 -42.77 -2.04
N GLU A 277 6.83 -43.24 -0.82
CA GLU A 277 6.99 -44.64 -0.42
C GLU A 277 6.02 -45.55 -1.21
N ALA A 278 4.73 -45.21 -1.24
CA ALA A 278 3.73 -45.96 -2.00
C ALA A 278 4.03 -45.96 -3.51
N ALA A 279 4.49 -44.84 -4.08
CA ALA A 279 4.92 -44.77 -5.47
C ALA A 279 6.14 -45.66 -5.75
N SER A 280 7.16 -45.61 -4.87
CA SER A 280 8.35 -46.47 -4.95
C SER A 280 7.98 -47.95 -4.90
N ILE A 281 7.15 -48.36 -3.94
CA ILE A 281 6.65 -49.75 -3.82
C ILE A 281 5.88 -50.16 -5.08
N ARG A 282 5.01 -49.29 -5.63
CA ARG A 282 4.24 -49.60 -6.85
C ARG A 282 5.12 -49.72 -8.09
N ILE A 283 6.15 -48.88 -8.23
CA ILE A 283 7.15 -48.98 -9.31
C ILE A 283 7.96 -50.28 -9.17
N GLN A 284 8.50 -50.57 -7.98
CA GLN A 284 9.26 -51.80 -7.71
C GLN A 284 8.43 -53.06 -7.99
N THR A 285 7.15 -53.07 -7.57
CA THR A 285 6.23 -54.20 -7.76
C THR A 285 5.94 -54.43 -9.25
N ASN A 286 5.63 -53.36 -10.00
CA ASN A 286 5.41 -53.46 -11.45
C ASN A 286 6.68 -53.89 -12.20
N LEU A 287 7.85 -53.37 -11.83
CA LEU A 287 9.13 -53.73 -12.46
C LEU A 287 9.49 -55.20 -12.21
N ARG A 288 9.40 -55.66 -10.95
CA ARG A 288 9.62 -57.08 -10.58
C ARG A 288 8.63 -57.99 -11.32
N GLY A 289 7.34 -57.62 -11.34
CA GLY A 289 6.31 -58.35 -12.05
C GLY A 289 6.54 -58.43 -13.56
N HIS A 290 6.91 -57.33 -14.21
CA HIS A 290 7.26 -57.30 -15.63
C HIS A 290 8.48 -58.18 -15.93
N LEU A 291 9.55 -58.08 -15.16
CA LEU A 291 10.78 -58.83 -15.37
C LEU A 291 10.53 -60.35 -15.26
N MET A 292 9.76 -60.79 -14.27
CA MET A 292 9.40 -62.20 -14.12
C MET A 292 8.51 -62.69 -15.27
N ARG A 293 7.50 -61.91 -15.69
CA ARG A 293 6.68 -62.24 -16.88
C ARG A 293 7.54 -62.34 -18.15
N LYS A 294 8.47 -61.41 -18.37
CA LYS A 294 9.38 -61.40 -19.53
C LYS A 294 10.26 -62.64 -19.56
N ASN A 295 10.84 -63.02 -18.42
CA ASN A 295 11.66 -64.22 -18.30
C ASN A 295 10.84 -65.51 -18.53
N TYR A 296 9.65 -65.61 -17.93
CA TYR A 296 8.75 -66.75 -18.11
C TYR A 296 8.25 -66.88 -19.56
N SER A 297 7.83 -65.79 -20.19
CA SER A 297 7.39 -65.79 -21.60
C SER A 297 8.52 -66.18 -22.55
N ARG A 298 9.78 -65.74 -22.30
CA ARG A 298 10.94 -66.19 -23.07
C ARG A 298 11.17 -67.70 -22.92
N LEU A 299 11.13 -68.23 -21.69
CA LEU A 299 11.26 -69.66 -21.44
C LEU A 299 10.13 -70.47 -22.12
N LYS A 300 8.88 -70.02 -21.99
CA LYS A 300 7.71 -70.63 -22.64
C LYS A 300 7.88 -70.67 -24.17
N TYR A 301 8.34 -69.57 -24.78
CA TYR A 301 8.60 -69.52 -26.22
C TYR A 301 9.68 -70.52 -26.64
N SER A 302 10.82 -70.55 -25.94
CA SER A 302 11.89 -71.54 -26.21
C SER A 302 11.41 -72.99 -26.09
N VAL A 303 10.60 -73.31 -25.07
CA VAL A 303 10.00 -74.65 -24.91
C VAL A 303 9.01 -74.96 -26.04
N VAL A 304 8.19 -74.01 -26.47
CA VAL A 304 7.26 -74.20 -27.60
C VAL A 304 8.03 -74.45 -28.91
N VAL A 305 9.11 -73.71 -29.17
CA VAL A 305 9.97 -73.92 -30.36
C VAL A 305 10.65 -75.30 -30.35
N LEU A 306 11.13 -75.75 -29.18
CA LEU A 306 11.64 -77.11 -29.03
C LEU A 306 10.55 -78.17 -29.28
N GLN A 307 9.36 -77.99 -28.70
CA GLN A 307 8.25 -78.92 -28.87
C GLN A 307 7.73 -79.00 -30.32
N THR A 308 7.64 -77.88 -31.04
CA THR A 308 7.25 -77.90 -32.46
C THR A 308 8.33 -78.55 -33.33
N GLY A 309 9.60 -78.29 -33.06
CA GLY A 309 10.73 -78.99 -33.71
C GLY A 309 10.70 -80.51 -33.49
N MET A 310 10.48 -80.95 -32.25
CA MET A 310 10.37 -82.38 -31.92
C MET A 310 9.15 -83.05 -32.59
N ARG A 311 7.99 -82.39 -32.61
CA ARG A 311 6.78 -82.89 -33.31
C ARG A 311 7.01 -83.01 -34.82
N ALA A 312 7.64 -81.99 -35.44
CA ALA A 312 8.00 -82.03 -36.86
C ALA A 312 9.01 -83.15 -37.16
N MET A 313 10.02 -83.35 -36.30
CA MET A 313 10.98 -84.45 -36.45
C MET A 313 10.30 -85.82 -36.37
N ALA A 314 9.42 -86.04 -35.40
CA ALA A 314 8.64 -87.27 -35.27
C ALA A 314 7.78 -87.55 -36.53
N ALA A 315 7.06 -86.53 -37.02
CA ALA A 315 6.28 -86.63 -38.26
C ALA A 315 7.17 -86.93 -39.49
N HIS A 316 8.38 -86.36 -39.57
CA HIS A 316 9.34 -86.66 -40.64
C HIS A 316 10.01 -88.04 -40.54
N VAL A 317 10.05 -88.67 -39.34
CA VAL A 317 10.48 -90.07 -39.17
C VAL A 317 9.37 -91.00 -39.64
N GLU A 318 8.14 -90.79 -39.16
CA GLU A 318 6.96 -91.57 -39.56
C GLU A 318 6.69 -91.50 -41.07
N PHE A 319 6.80 -90.30 -41.67
CA PHE A 319 6.70 -90.13 -43.12
C PHE A 319 7.81 -90.87 -43.89
N ARG A 320 9.06 -90.86 -43.38
CA ARG A 320 10.17 -91.61 -44.00
C ARG A 320 9.93 -93.12 -43.94
N TYR A 321 9.46 -93.63 -42.81
CA TYR A 321 9.07 -95.03 -42.64
C TYR A 321 7.96 -95.42 -43.63
N ARG A 322 6.84 -94.67 -43.67
CA ARG A 322 5.75 -94.90 -44.64
C ARG A 322 6.24 -94.87 -46.10
N LYS A 323 7.17 -93.96 -46.45
CA LYS A 323 7.76 -93.87 -47.81
C LYS A 323 8.62 -95.11 -48.13
N GLN A 324 9.44 -95.58 -47.19
CA GLN A 324 10.24 -96.80 -47.33
C GLN A 324 9.34 -98.04 -47.48
N THR A 325 8.35 -98.20 -46.61
CA THR A 325 7.39 -99.32 -46.66
C THR A 325 6.61 -99.32 -47.98
N ARG A 326 6.11 -98.17 -48.45
CA ARG A 326 5.44 -98.07 -49.76
C ARG A 326 6.37 -98.47 -50.92
N ALA A 327 7.63 -98.06 -50.89
CA ALA A 327 8.62 -98.47 -51.89
C ALA A 327 8.88 -99.98 -51.87
N ALA A 328 9.02 -100.58 -50.68
CA ALA A 328 9.16 -102.02 -50.51
C ALA A 328 7.94 -102.79 -51.06
N THR A 329 6.71 -102.33 -50.76
CA THR A 329 5.48 -102.93 -51.29
C THR A 329 5.44 -102.88 -52.83
N ILE A 330 5.85 -101.77 -53.45
CA ILE A 330 5.91 -101.63 -54.91
C ILE A 330 6.94 -102.60 -55.53
N ILE A 331 8.12 -102.74 -54.91
CA ILE A 331 9.17 -103.68 -55.36
C ILE A 331 8.68 -105.13 -55.24
N GLN A 332 8.10 -105.50 -54.09
CA GLN A 332 7.53 -106.84 -53.88
C GLN A 332 6.39 -107.14 -54.85
N ALA A 333 5.50 -106.18 -55.13
CA ALA A 333 4.39 -106.35 -56.07
C ALA A 333 4.92 -106.57 -57.51
N ARG A 334 5.89 -105.76 -57.96
CA ARG A 334 6.55 -105.95 -59.26
C ARG A 334 7.25 -107.31 -59.36
N TRP A 335 7.92 -107.77 -58.31
CA TRP A 335 8.58 -109.08 -58.29
C TRP A 335 7.56 -110.23 -58.36
N ARG A 336 6.48 -110.19 -57.57
CA ARG A 336 5.40 -111.19 -57.62
C ARG A 336 4.78 -111.27 -59.02
N GLY A 337 4.40 -110.13 -59.61
CA GLY A 337 3.88 -110.07 -60.98
C GLY A 337 4.85 -110.59 -62.03
N HIS A 338 6.15 -110.27 -61.91
CA HIS A 338 7.18 -110.78 -62.82
C HIS A 338 7.39 -112.30 -62.71
N ARG A 339 7.37 -112.85 -61.48
CA ARG A 339 7.43 -114.31 -61.23
C ARG A 339 6.29 -115.03 -61.95
N ASP A 340 5.08 -114.52 -61.79
CA ASP A 340 3.85 -115.17 -62.28
C ASP A 340 3.70 -115.03 -63.81
N PHE A 341 4.05 -113.87 -64.37
CA PHE A 341 4.20 -113.69 -65.82
C PHE A 341 5.27 -114.59 -66.44
N SER A 342 6.39 -114.81 -65.72
CA SER A 342 7.47 -115.71 -66.18
C SER A 342 7.10 -117.20 -66.03
N TYR A 343 6.18 -117.55 -65.14
CA TYR A 343 5.55 -118.87 -65.11
C TYR A 343 4.61 -119.05 -66.31
N TYR A 344 3.70 -118.10 -66.56
CA TYR A 344 2.81 -118.09 -67.71
C TYR A 344 3.54 -118.20 -69.07
N LYS A 345 4.62 -117.42 -69.27
CA LYS A 345 5.46 -117.54 -70.49
C LYS A 345 6.15 -118.90 -70.65
N ARG A 346 6.50 -119.59 -69.54
CA ARG A 346 7.02 -120.97 -69.59
C ARG A 346 5.91 -121.96 -69.94
N LEU A 347 4.71 -121.79 -69.37
CA LEU A 347 3.54 -122.61 -69.68
C LEU A 347 3.19 -122.55 -71.18
N ILE A 348 3.10 -121.35 -71.76
CA ILE A 348 2.88 -121.16 -73.21
C ILE A 348 3.95 -121.88 -74.05
N ARG A 349 5.24 -121.74 -73.70
CA ARG A 349 6.32 -122.42 -74.43
C ARG A 349 6.18 -123.95 -74.36
N ALA A 350 5.85 -124.50 -73.19
CA ALA A 350 5.60 -125.93 -73.02
C ALA A 350 4.38 -126.41 -73.82
N SER A 351 3.27 -125.66 -73.80
CA SER A 351 2.07 -125.96 -74.59
C SER A 351 2.36 -125.94 -76.09
N ILE A 352 3.09 -124.94 -76.61
CA ILE A 352 3.47 -124.87 -78.03
C ILE A 352 4.33 -126.08 -78.43
N VAL A 353 5.37 -126.42 -77.66
CA VAL A 353 6.22 -127.60 -77.93
C VAL A 353 5.39 -128.89 -77.92
N THR A 354 4.43 -129.02 -77.00
CA THR A 354 3.54 -130.18 -76.90
C THR A 354 2.59 -130.26 -78.09
N GLN A 355 1.98 -129.15 -78.50
CA GLN A 355 1.13 -129.07 -79.70
C GLN A 355 1.91 -129.38 -80.98
N CYS A 356 3.15 -128.88 -81.13
CA CYS A 356 4.02 -129.19 -82.26
C CYS A 356 4.38 -130.69 -82.31
N ARG A 357 4.73 -131.30 -81.17
CA ARG A 357 4.95 -132.75 -81.07
C ARG A 357 3.69 -133.56 -81.41
N TRP A 358 2.50 -133.11 -80.99
CA TRP A 358 1.23 -133.75 -81.32
C TRP A 358 0.88 -133.66 -82.81
N ARG A 359 0.95 -132.47 -83.42
CA ARG A 359 0.79 -132.26 -84.88
C ARG A 359 1.76 -133.16 -85.67
N GLY A 360 3.02 -133.21 -85.25
CA GLY A 360 4.04 -134.10 -85.81
C GLY A 360 3.86 -135.59 -85.50
N ARG A 361 2.95 -135.99 -84.60
CA ARG A 361 2.54 -137.40 -84.39
C ARG A 361 1.34 -137.77 -85.26
N ALA A 362 0.39 -136.85 -85.44
CA ALA A 362 -0.76 -137.02 -86.33
C ALA A 362 -0.33 -137.24 -87.80
N ALA A 363 0.54 -136.38 -88.35
CA ALA A 363 1.05 -136.54 -89.71
C ALA A 363 1.76 -137.90 -89.95
N ARG A 364 2.47 -138.41 -88.92
CA ARG A 364 3.12 -139.73 -88.95
C ARG A 364 2.19 -140.91 -88.71
N LYS A 365 0.92 -140.69 -88.33
CA LYS A 365 -0.15 -141.71 -88.35
C LYS A 365 -0.69 -141.86 -89.77
N GLU A 366 -0.95 -140.75 -90.46
CA GLU A 366 -1.56 -140.77 -91.78
C GLU A 366 -0.61 -141.27 -92.88
N LEU A 367 0.70 -140.98 -92.75
CA LEU A 367 1.74 -141.62 -93.58
C LEU A 367 1.75 -143.16 -93.46
N ARG A 368 1.29 -143.73 -92.33
CA ARG A 368 1.17 -145.19 -92.19
C ARG A 368 -0.06 -145.74 -92.90
N LYS A 369 -1.20 -145.03 -92.86
CA LYS A 369 -2.40 -145.43 -93.64
C LYS A 369 -2.06 -145.54 -95.13
N LEU A 370 -1.43 -144.50 -95.68
CA LEU A 370 -1.02 -144.45 -97.09
C LEU A 370 -0.02 -145.57 -97.46
N LYS A 371 0.84 -145.98 -96.53
CA LYS A 371 1.74 -147.14 -96.73
C LYS A 371 1.08 -148.51 -96.58
N MET A 372 -0.12 -148.62 -96.00
CA MET A 372 -0.90 -149.88 -96.00
C MET A 372 -1.61 -150.07 -97.33
N ALA A 373 -2.30 -149.03 -97.83
CA ALA A 373 -2.98 -149.06 -99.13
C ALA A 373 -2.02 -149.35 -100.32
N ALA A 374 -0.73 -149.03 -100.18
CA ALA A 374 0.30 -149.31 -101.17
C ALA A 374 0.82 -150.78 -101.18
N ARG A 375 0.25 -151.69 -100.37
CA ARG A 375 0.64 -153.11 -100.35
C ARG A 375 -0.35 -154.06 -101.05
N GLU A 376 -1.61 -153.67 -101.17
CA GLU A 376 -2.66 -154.50 -101.76
C GLU A 376 -2.54 -154.61 -103.29
N THR A 377 -1.85 -153.65 -103.93
CA THR A 377 -1.61 -153.61 -105.39
C THR A 377 -0.51 -154.57 -105.88
N GLY A 378 0.22 -155.26 -104.99
CA GLY A 378 1.27 -156.21 -105.37
C GLY A 378 0.72 -157.57 -105.86
N ALA A 379 -0.25 -158.14 -105.14
CA ALA A 379 -0.75 -159.50 -105.37
C ALA A 379 -1.45 -159.69 -106.73
N LEU A 380 -2.00 -158.60 -107.30
CA LEU A 380 -2.61 -158.60 -108.64
C LEU A 380 -1.60 -158.75 -109.78
N LYS A 381 -0.28 -158.58 -109.53
CA LYS A 381 0.75 -158.69 -110.56
C LYS A 381 1.25 -160.12 -110.72
N GLU A 382 1.54 -160.82 -109.62
CA GLU A 382 2.06 -162.20 -109.63
C GLU A 382 1.05 -163.23 -110.18
N ALA A 383 -0.25 -162.92 -110.16
CA ALA A 383 -1.28 -163.74 -110.78
C ALA A 383 -1.26 -163.70 -112.32
N LYS A 384 -0.84 -162.57 -112.92
CA LYS A 384 -0.78 -162.38 -114.38
C LYS A 384 0.34 -163.22 -115.00
N ASP A 385 1.53 -163.17 -114.41
CA ASP A 385 2.74 -163.81 -114.91
C ASP A 385 2.64 -165.36 -114.92
N LYS A 386 1.66 -165.93 -114.20
CA LYS A 386 1.32 -167.36 -114.25
C LYS A 386 0.47 -167.78 -115.46
N LEU A 387 -0.35 -166.89 -116.03
CA LEU A 387 -1.11 -167.23 -117.25
C LEU A 387 -0.21 -167.19 -118.50
N GLU A 388 0.71 -166.23 -118.57
CA GLU A 388 1.54 -166.02 -119.77
C GLU A 388 2.38 -167.28 -120.11
N LYS A 389 2.92 -167.98 -119.11
CA LYS A 389 3.68 -169.24 -119.30
C LYS A 389 2.85 -170.44 -119.77
N GLN A 390 1.52 -170.43 -119.66
CA GLN A 390 0.68 -171.53 -120.20
C GLN A 390 0.26 -171.29 -121.66
N VAL A 391 0.39 -170.06 -122.16
CA VAL A 391 0.08 -169.73 -123.57
C VAL A 391 1.24 -170.09 -124.50
N GLU A 392 2.49 -170.03 -124.03
CA GLU A 392 3.67 -170.39 -124.81
C GLU A 392 3.67 -171.89 -125.23
N ASP A 393 3.37 -172.80 -124.30
CA ASP A 393 3.34 -174.27 -124.57
C ASP A 393 2.24 -174.67 -125.57
N LEU A 394 1.04 -174.07 -125.45
CA LEU A 394 -0.06 -174.27 -126.40
C LEU A 394 0.25 -173.72 -127.80
N THR A 395 1.07 -172.68 -127.90
CA THR A 395 1.41 -172.04 -129.18
C THR A 395 2.26 -172.95 -130.07
N LEU A 396 3.11 -173.80 -129.49
CA LEU A 396 3.98 -174.71 -130.24
C LEU A 396 3.21 -175.77 -131.04
N ARG A 397 2.10 -176.29 -130.47
CA ARG A 397 1.28 -177.33 -131.14
C ARG A 397 0.46 -176.80 -132.31
N LEU A 398 0.01 -175.54 -132.25
CA LEU A 398 -0.79 -174.92 -133.31
C LEU A 398 0.02 -174.63 -134.60
N GLN A 399 1.36 -174.53 -134.51
CA GLN A 399 2.21 -174.29 -135.68
C GLN A 399 2.27 -175.47 -136.67
N LEU A 400 2.00 -176.70 -136.21
CA LEU A 400 1.89 -177.86 -137.10
C LEU A 400 0.62 -177.80 -137.96
N GLU A 401 -0.51 -177.35 -137.39
CA GLU A 401 -1.80 -177.42 -138.05
C GLU A 401 -2.09 -176.20 -138.96
N LYS A 402 -1.53 -175.02 -138.65
CA LYS A 402 -1.69 -173.84 -139.51
C LYS A 402 -1.14 -174.01 -140.94
N ARG A 403 -0.22 -174.94 -141.18
CA ARG A 403 0.23 -175.31 -142.54
C ARG A 403 -0.85 -175.98 -143.41
N ARG A 404 -2.00 -176.39 -142.86
CA ARG A 404 -3.13 -176.95 -143.63
C ARG A 404 -4.19 -175.93 -144.05
N ARG A 405 -4.03 -174.63 -143.72
CA ARG A 405 -5.04 -173.58 -144.05
C ARG A 405 -4.60 -172.55 -145.08
N SER A 406 -3.31 -172.45 -145.41
CA SER A 406 -2.85 -171.62 -146.54
C SER A 406 -3.49 -172.06 -147.86
N ASP A 407 -3.61 -173.38 -148.05
CA ASP A 407 -3.85 -174.01 -149.34
C ASP A 407 -5.34 -173.99 -149.78
N LEU A 408 -6.20 -173.27 -149.06
CA LEU A 408 -7.66 -173.24 -149.33
C LEU A 408 -8.33 -171.86 -149.28
N GLU A 409 -7.77 -170.83 -148.64
CA GLU A 409 -8.38 -169.49 -148.69
C GLU A 409 -8.02 -168.67 -149.95
N GLU A 410 -7.08 -169.13 -150.79
CA GLU A 410 -6.95 -168.59 -152.17
C GLU A 410 -8.22 -168.82 -153.01
N ALA A 411 -9.07 -169.79 -152.66
CA ALA A 411 -10.38 -169.97 -153.29
C ALA A 411 -11.39 -168.85 -152.96
N LYS A 412 -11.18 -168.02 -151.93
CA LYS A 412 -12.10 -166.93 -151.58
C LYS A 412 -12.01 -165.69 -152.50
N ALA A 413 -10.99 -165.59 -153.34
CA ALA A 413 -10.72 -164.38 -154.13
C ALA A 413 -11.63 -164.19 -155.36
N GLN A 414 -12.47 -165.17 -155.75
CA GLN A 414 -13.24 -165.10 -157.00
C GLN A 414 -14.77 -164.92 -156.87
N GLU A 415 -15.42 -165.17 -155.72
CA GLU A 415 -16.88 -164.91 -155.57
C GLU A 415 -17.25 -163.60 -154.86
N ILE A 416 -16.29 -162.66 -154.74
CA ILE A 416 -16.58 -161.22 -154.49
C ILE A 416 -17.30 -160.55 -155.69
N ALA A 417 -17.61 -161.32 -156.74
CA ALA A 417 -18.28 -160.89 -157.97
C ALA A 417 -19.80 -161.19 -158.05
N LYS A 418 -20.48 -161.59 -156.95
CA LYS A 418 -21.90 -162.03 -157.03
C LYS A 418 -22.94 -161.17 -156.31
N LEU A 419 -23.06 -161.22 -154.97
CA LEU A 419 -24.22 -160.67 -154.25
C LEU A 419 -23.81 -160.01 -152.93
N GLN A 420 -24.05 -158.72 -152.63
CA GLN A 420 -24.53 -157.59 -153.43
C GLN A 420 -25.99 -157.57 -153.96
N GLN A 421 -26.85 -158.56 -153.63
CA GLN A 421 -28.24 -158.56 -154.14
C GLN A 421 -29.33 -159.17 -153.22
N SER A 422 -29.06 -159.38 -151.93
CA SER A 422 -30.06 -159.78 -150.92
C SER A 422 -29.61 -159.31 -149.52
N LEU A 423 -29.66 -158.03 -149.14
CA LEU A 423 -30.76 -157.05 -149.20
C LEU A 423 -31.84 -157.29 -148.12
N GLU A 424 -32.13 -156.23 -147.35
CA GLU A 424 -33.37 -155.92 -146.59
C GLU A 424 -33.98 -156.93 -145.58
N ALA A 425 -33.52 -158.17 -145.50
CA ALA A 425 -34.07 -159.14 -144.56
C ALA A 425 -33.64 -158.87 -143.09
N MET A 426 -34.65 -158.67 -142.24
CA MET A 426 -34.57 -158.67 -140.75
C MET A 426 -34.07 -157.40 -140.04
N GLN A 427 -34.46 -156.23 -140.56
CA GLN A 427 -34.68 -155.01 -139.76
C GLN A 427 -35.79 -155.23 -138.71
N SER A 428 -35.53 -155.92 -137.59
CA SER A 428 -36.49 -156.01 -136.47
C SER A 428 -35.91 -156.52 -135.14
N LYS A 429 -35.78 -155.63 -134.14
CA LYS A 429 -36.43 -155.70 -132.81
C LYS A 429 -35.63 -155.03 -131.67
N VAL A 430 -36.33 -154.16 -130.93
CA VAL A 430 -36.41 -154.07 -129.45
C VAL A 430 -35.08 -153.71 -128.76
N ASP A 431 -34.82 -152.46 -128.34
CA ASP A 431 -35.63 -151.48 -127.58
C ASP A 431 -35.87 -151.86 -126.11
N GLU A 432 -36.04 -150.84 -125.25
CA GLU A 432 -36.44 -150.89 -123.83
C GLU A 432 -35.47 -151.65 -122.87
N THR A 433 -34.93 -151.00 -121.83
CA THR A 433 -35.73 -150.52 -120.68
C THR A 433 -34.98 -149.48 -119.83
N ASN A 434 -35.74 -148.63 -119.14
CA ASN A 434 -35.28 -147.50 -118.31
C ASN A 434 -35.01 -147.88 -116.83
N ALA A 435 -34.24 -147.06 -116.09
CA ALA A 435 -34.60 -146.57 -114.73
C ALA A 435 -33.59 -145.54 -114.13
N LEU A 436 -34.00 -144.86 -113.04
CA LEU A 436 -33.33 -143.74 -112.34
C LEU A 436 -33.43 -143.92 -110.78
N LEU A 437 -33.13 -142.83 -110.01
CA LEU A 437 -33.60 -142.49 -108.63
C LEU A 437 -32.68 -142.87 -107.42
N LEU A 438 -32.85 -142.35 -106.18
CA LEU A 438 -32.96 -140.96 -105.61
C LEU A 438 -33.04 -141.01 -104.04
N LYS A 439 -32.62 -139.93 -103.32
CA LYS A 439 -32.99 -139.54 -101.89
C LYS A 439 -32.41 -140.37 -100.71
N GLU A 440 -32.51 -140.02 -99.39
CA GLU A 440 -33.34 -139.10 -98.55
C GLU A 440 -32.61 -138.36 -97.36
N ARG A 441 -33.12 -137.16 -96.95
CA ARG A 441 -33.40 -136.56 -95.58
C ARG A 441 -32.39 -136.50 -94.39
N GLU A 442 -32.68 -135.89 -93.20
CA GLU A 442 -33.09 -134.50 -92.76
C GLU A 442 -33.32 -134.40 -91.19
N ALA A 443 -33.17 -133.19 -90.57
CA ALA A 443 -33.70 -132.73 -89.23
C ALA A 443 -33.18 -133.32 -87.85
N ALA A 444 -33.57 -132.86 -86.62
CA ALA A 444 -33.53 -131.50 -85.97
C ALA A 444 -33.87 -131.46 -84.41
N GLN A 445 -33.49 -130.36 -83.69
CA GLN A 445 -34.10 -129.69 -82.48
C GLN A 445 -33.89 -130.07 -80.95
N LYS A 446 -33.94 -129.00 -80.09
CA LYS A 446 -34.35 -128.83 -78.64
C LYS A 446 -33.41 -129.27 -77.47
N ALA A 447 -33.43 -128.71 -76.22
CA ALA A 447 -34.07 -127.53 -75.54
C ALA A 447 -33.46 -127.22 -74.11
N ILE A 448 -33.89 -126.13 -73.43
CA ILE A 448 -33.95 -125.89 -71.95
C ILE A 448 -32.69 -125.44 -71.15
N GLU A 449 -32.70 -124.55 -70.12
CA GLU A 449 -33.41 -123.24 -69.87
C GLU A 449 -32.76 -122.45 -68.63
N GLU A 450 -33.50 -121.87 -67.65
CA GLU A 450 -33.07 -120.80 -66.67
C GLU A 450 -33.14 -121.13 -65.14
N ALA A 451 -32.61 -120.25 -64.25
CA ALA A 451 -32.94 -120.17 -62.79
C ALA A 451 -32.49 -118.87 -62.05
N SER A 452 -33.31 -118.30 -61.12
CA SER A 452 -32.87 -117.31 -60.09
C SER A 452 -33.87 -117.08 -58.92
N SER A 453 -33.42 -117.01 -57.65
CA SER A 453 -34.24 -116.54 -56.49
C SER A 453 -33.50 -116.24 -55.15
N ILE A 454 -33.79 -115.06 -54.57
CA ILE A 454 -34.28 -114.68 -53.21
C ILE A 454 -33.92 -115.50 -51.93
N ILE A 455 -33.45 -114.82 -50.84
CA ILE A 455 -33.96 -114.81 -49.41
C ILE A 455 -32.93 -114.24 -48.37
N HIS A 456 -33.43 -113.43 -47.40
CA HIS A 456 -32.96 -112.89 -46.08
C HIS A 456 -31.63 -113.35 -45.40
N GLU A 457 -30.99 -112.68 -44.41
CA GLU A 457 -30.91 -111.30 -43.79
C GLU A 457 -29.90 -111.40 -42.58
N THR A 458 -29.63 -110.58 -41.53
CA THR A 458 -29.95 -109.26 -40.85
C THR A 458 -28.68 -108.93 -39.96
N PRO A 459 -28.64 -108.12 -38.85
CA PRO A 459 -29.35 -106.90 -38.40
C PRO A 459 -28.47 -105.65 -38.00
N VAL A 460 -28.99 -104.42 -38.23
CA VAL A 460 -29.06 -103.22 -37.32
C VAL A 460 -27.76 -102.65 -36.65
N PRO A 461 -27.54 -101.31 -36.42
CA PRO A 461 -28.28 -100.04 -36.72
C PRO A 461 -27.49 -99.09 -37.69
N VAL A 462 -27.80 -97.81 -38.06
CA VAL A 462 -28.63 -96.67 -37.54
C VAL A 462 -27.90 -95.85 -36.43
N GLU A 463 -27.80 -94.50 -36.38
CA GLU A 463 -28.38 -93.36 -37.17
C GLU A 463 -27.46 -92.08 -37.19
N ASP A 464 -27.99 -90.95 -37.74
CA ASP A 464 -27.93 -89.53 -37.29
C ASP A 464 -27.16 -88.45 -38.12
N THR A 465 -27.92 -87.70 -38.94
CA THR A 465 -27.50 -86.47 -39.65
C THR A 465 -27.91 -85.18 -38.92
N ALA A 466 -27.15 -84.76 -37.90
CA ALA A 466 -27.55 -83.64 -37.01
C ALA A 466 -26.46 -82.54 -36.81
N LYS A 467 -25.68 -82.19 -37.85
CA LYS A 467 -24.48 -81.32 -37.70
C LYS A 467 -24.31 -80.13 -38.65
N ILE A 468 -25.22 -79.90 -39.60
CA ILE A 468 -25.02 -78.87 -40.64
C ILE A 468 -25.71 -77.54 -40.29
N GLU A 469 -26.93 -77.57 -39.74
CA GLU A 469 -27.72 -76.35 -39.48
C GLU A 469 -27.28 -75.58 -38.21
N ALA A 470 -26.72 -76.27 -37.21
CA ALA A 470 -26.20 -75.65 -35.99
C ALA A 470 -25.00 -74.71 -36.27
N LEU A 471 -24.10 -75.11 -37.18
CA LEU A 471 -22.89 -74.35 -37.51
C LEU A 471 -23.18 -73.03 -38.24
N THR A 472 -24.28 -72.97 -39.01
CA THR A 472 -24.73 -71.71 -39.63
C THR A 472 -25.28 -70.71 -38.61
N ALA A 473 -26.02 -71.19 -37.59
CA ALA A 473 -26.56 -70.31 -36.55
C ALA A 473 -25.46 -69.70 -35.67
N GLU A 474 -24.46 -70.50 -35.25
CA GLU A 474 -23.32 -70.00 -34.45
C GLU A 474 -22.51 -68.94 -35.21
N MET A 475 -22.31 -69.11 -36.52
CA MET A 475 -21.59 -68.13 -37.36
C MET A 475 -22.31 -66.78 -37.45
N GLU A 476 -23.64 -66.77 -37.56
CA GLU A 476 -24.41 -65.52 -37.63
C GLU A 476 -24.50 -64.83 -36.26
N GLN A 477 -24.62 -65.60 -35.18
CA GLN A 477 -24.59 -65.06 -33.82
C GLN A 477 -23.22 -64.46 -33.47
N LEU A 478 -22.11 -65.12 -33.84
CA LEU A 478 -20.74 -64.60 -33.69
C LEU A 478 -20.51 -63.33 -34.52
N LYS A 479 -21.06 -63.26 -35.74
CA LYS A 479 -20.97 -62.08 -36.61
C LYS A 479 -21.63 -60.84 -35.99
N ASN A 480 -22.80 -61.01 -35.38
CA ASN A 480 -23.51 -59.93 -34.69
C ASN A 480 -22.79 -59.48 -33.40
N VAL A 481 -22.22 -60.41 -32.62
CA VAL A 481 -21.36 -60.09 -31.46
C VAL A 481 -20.09 -59.35 -31.90
N LEU A 482 -19.44 -59.77 -32.98
CA LEU A 482 -18.25 -59.10 -33.52
C LEU A 482 -18.56 -57.66 -33.99
N GLN A 483 -19.72 -57.43 -34.61
CA GLN A 483 -20.11 -56.12 -35.12
C GLN A 483 -20.50 -55.15 -33.98
N SER A 484 -21.16 -55.64 -32.94
CA SER A 484 -21.54 -54.84 -31.76
C SER A 484 -20.34 -54.51 -30.87
N GLU A 485 -19.41 -55.44 -30.63
CA GLU A 485 -18.15 -55.15 -29.94
C GLU A 485 -17.27 -54.17 -30.74
N LYS A 486 -17.31 -54.23 -32.07
CA LYS A 486 -16.60 -53.26 -32.91
C LYS A 486 -17.16 -51.84 -32.76
N GLN A 487 -18.48 -51.65 -32.85
CA GLN A 487 -19.08 -50.34 -32.57
C GLN A 487 -18.79 -49.86 -31.15
N ARG A 488 -18.74 -50.77 -30.16
CA ARG A 488 -18.39 -50.44 -28.77
C ARG A 488 -16.93 -50.01 -28.61
N ALA A 489 -16.01 -50.55 -29.41
CA ALA A 489 -14.63 -50.11 -29.49
C ALA A 489 -14.53 -48.72 -30.15
N ASP A 490 -15.17 -48.53 -31.31
CA ASP A 490 -15.17 -47.26 -32.06
C ASP A 490 -15.74 -46.10 -31.20
N ASP A 491 -16.78 -46.36 -30.40
CA ASP A 491 -17.35 -45.40 -29.45
C ASP A 491 -16.49 -45.18 -28.20
N ALA A 492 -15.65 -46.14 -27.81
CA ALA A 492 -14.70 -45.99 -26.70
C ALA A 492 -13.47 -45.18 -27.13
N GLU A 493 -12.97 -45.37 -28.36
CA GLU A 493 -11.91 -44.55 -28.94
C GLU A 493 -12.36 -43.10 -29.10
N ARG A 494 -13.58 -42.84 -29.61
CA ARG A 494 -14.12 -41.48 -29.74
C ARG A 494 -14.20 -40.74 -28.40
N LYS A 495 -14.71 -41.42 -27.35
CA LYS A 495 -14.76 -40.87 -25.98
C LYS A 495 -13.37 -40.67 -25.37
N CYS A 496 -12.38 -41.49 -25.74
CA CYS A 496 -10.99 -41.27 -25.34
C CYS A 496 -10.39 -40.05 -26.04
N ALA A 497 -10.67 -39.83 -27.33
CA ALA A 497 -10.21 -38.66 -28.08
C ALA A 497 -10.82 -37.36 -27.53
N GLU A 498 -12.14 -37.31 -27.35
CA GLU A 498 -12.85 -36.17 -26.74
C GLU A 498 -12.31 -35.84 -25.33
N ALA A 499 -12.00 -36.87 -24.52
CA ALA A 499 -11.38 -36.68 -23.22
C ALA A 499 -9.92 -36.20 -23.27
N LEU A 500 -9.19 -36.50 -24.35
CA LEU A 500 -7.82 -36.05 -24.60
C LEU A 500 -7.79 -34.57 -24.97
N GLU A 501 -8.60 -34.15 -25.94
CA GLU A 501 -8.76 -32.73 -26.32
C GLU A 501 -9.23 -31.88 -25.13
N ALA A 502 -10.22 -32.37 -24.37
CA ALA A 502 -10.70 -31.71 -23.16
C ALA A 502 -9.67 -31.69 -22.00
N SER A 503 -8.63 -32.52 -22.07
CA SER A 503 -7.48 -32.50 -21.14
C SER A 503 -6.42 -31.51 -21.61
N GLU A 504 -6.06 -31.49 -22.90
CA GLU A 504 -5.10 -30.54 -23.47
C GLU A 504 -5.60 -29.10 -23.35
N ALA A 505 -6.87 -28.83 -23.65
CA ALA A 505 -7.48 -27.51 -23.48
C ALA A 505 -7.52 -27.03 -22.01
N LYS A 506 -7.50 -27.95 -21.04
CA LYS A 506 -7.31 -27.63 -19.61
C LYS A 506 -5.84 -27.41 -19.26
N SER A 507 -4.94 -28.20 -19.84
CA SER A 507 -3.49 -28.05 -19.66
C SER A 507 -2.99 -26.68 -20.15
N GLN A 508 -3.41 -26.25 -21.35
CA GLN A 508 -3.07 -24.94 -21.90
C GLN A 508 -3.57 -23.79 -21.01
N LYS A 509 -4.80 -23.90 -20.48
CA LYS A 509 -5.33 -22.92 -19.51
C LYS A 509 -4.58 -22.93 -18.18
N LEU A 510 -4.12 -24.09 -17.72
CA LEU A 510 -3.28 -24.20 -16.52
C LEU A 510 -1.95 -23.46 -16.74
N GLU A 511 -1.27 -23.74 -17.85
CA GLU A 511 0.01 -23.10 -18.21
C GLU A 511 -0.13 -21.58 -18.35
N GLU A 512 -1.25 -21.09 -18.89
CA GLU A 512 -1.56 -19.66 -18.94
C GLU A 512 -1.75 -19.04 -17.55
N THR A 513 -2.39 -19.76 -16.62
CA THR A 513 -2.50 -19.32 -15.22
C THR A 513 -1.19 -19.40 -14.46
N GLU A 514 -0.34 -20.39 -14.71
CA GLU A 514 0.99 -20.50 -14.12
C GLU A 514 1.92 -19.37 -14.57
N LYS A 515 1.86 -18.97 -15.85
CA LYS A 515 2.56 -17.78 -16.36
C LYS A 515 2.09 -16.49 -15.65
N LYS A 516 0.79 -16.31 -15.47
CA LYS A 516 0.20 -15.18 -14.73
C LYS A 516 0.59 -15.18 -13.25
N VAL A 517 0.65 -16.36 -12.62
CA VAL A 517 1.12 -16.52 -11.23
C VAL A 517 2.62 -16.21 -11.10
N HIS A 518 3.46 -16.66 -12.02
CA HIS A 518 4.89 -16.31 -12.06
C HIS A 518 5.09 -14.80 -12.17
N GLN A 519 4.38 -14.14 -13.09
CA GLN A 519 4.46 -12.69 -13.29
C GLN A 519 4.05 -11.90 -12.04
N LEU A 520 3.03 -12.39 -11.30
CA LEU A 520 2.64 -11.83 -10.00
C LEU A 520 3.67 -12.11 -8.90
N GLN A 521 4.24 -13.33 -8.82
CA GLN A 521 5.31 -13.66 -7.87
C GLN A 521 6.55 -12.79 -8.09
N GLU A 522 6.95 -12.55 -9.34
CA GLU A 522 8.06 -11.66 -9.66
C GLU A 522 7.78 -10.22 -9.21
N SER A 523 6.53 -9.74 -9.40
CA SER A 523 6.12 -8.41 -8.92
C SER A 523 6.14 -8.29 -7.39
N LEU A 524 5.79 -9.38 -6.68
CA LEU A 524 5.86 -9.45 -5.22
C LEU A 524 7.30 -9.49 -4.73
N SER A 525 8.18 -10.30 -5.32
CA SER A 525 9.60 -10.33 -4.96
C SER A 525 10.28 -8.97 -5.16
N ARG A 526 9.99 -8.26 -6.26
CA ARG A 526 10.47 -6.89 -6.51
C ARG A 526 9.89 -5.84 -5.53
N LEU A 527 8.77 -6.15 -4.85
CA LEU A 527 8.19 -5.32 -3.78
C LEU A 527 8.78 -5.65 -2.40
N GLU A 528 9.00 -6.94 -2.12
CA GLU A 528 9.67 -7.42 -0.90
C GLU A 528 11.12 -6.93 -0.85
N GLU A 529 11.85 -6.99 -1.96
CA GLU A 529 13.23 -6.47 -2.07
C GLU A 529 13.29 -4.96 -1.75
N LYS A 530 12.35 -4.16 -2.31
CA LYS A 530 12.21 -2.73 -1.99
C LYS A 530 11.86 -2.49 -0.52
N MET A 531 10.97 -3.29 0.08
CA MET A 531 10.65 -3.22 1.51
C MET A 531 11.88 -3.52 2.37
N THR A 532 12.66 -4.56 2.03
CA THR A 532 13.86 -4.92 2.80
C THR A 532 14.97 -3.87 2.72
N ASN A 533 15.13 -3.18 1.59
CA ASN A 533 16.04 -2.02 1.49
C ASN A 533 15.57 -0.85 2.36
N VAL A 534 14.27 -0.48 2.31
CA VAL A 534 13.75 0.61 3.16
C VAL A 534 13.83 0.26 4.66
N GLU A 535 13.69 -1.02 5.02
CA GLU A 535 13.96 -1.50 6.38
C GLU A 535 15.45 -1.43 6.76
N SER A 536 16.37 -1.70 5.84
CA SER A 536 17.82 -1.69 6.12
C SER A 536 18.32 -0.26 6.34
N GLU A 537 17.90 0.70 5.50
CA GLU A 537 18.13 2.13 5.68
C GLU A 537 17.59 2.62 7.03
N ASN A 538 16.36 2.23 7.39
CA ASN A 538 15.77 2.58 8.69
C ASN A 538 16.54 1.97 9.88
N LYS A 539 17.16 0.81 9.73
CA LYS A 539 18.03 0.21 10.77
C LYS A 539 19.35 0.99 10.91
N VAL A 540 19.99 1.37 9.79
CA VAL A 540 21.23 2.17 9.79
C VAL A 540 21.00 3.55 10.42
N LEU A 541 19.95 4.27 10.02
CA LEU A 541 19.61 5.59 10.57
C LEU A 541 19.32 5.53 12.08
N ARG A 542 18.65 4.47 12.56
CA ARG A 542 18.41 4.26 13.99
C ARG A 542 19.68 3.93 14.78
N GLN A 543 20.62 3.19 14.19
CA GLN A 543 21.92 2.92 14.81
C GLN A 543 22.80 4.17 14.89
N GLN A 544 22.85 5.00 13.83
CA GLN A 544 23.55 6.29 13.87
C GLN A 544 22.98 7.23 14.95
N ALA A 545 21.65 7.35 15.04
CA ALA A 545 21.00 8.18 16.05
C ALA A 545 21.32 7.75 17.49
N LEU A 546 21.43 6.44 17.74
CA LEU A 546 21.78 5.89 19.07
C LEU A 546 23.27 6.11 19.41
N ALA A 547 24.17 5.99 18.44
CA ALA A 547 25.60 6.28 18.65
C ALA A 547 25.85 7.76 19.03
N MET A 548 25.15 8.69 18.36
CA MET A 548 25.25 10.13 18.68
C MET A 548 24.67 10.47 20.06
N ALA A 549 23.71 9.69 20.57
CA ALA A 549 23.09 9.93 21.88
C ALA A 549 23.98 9.58 23.08
N GLN A 550 24.98 8.71 22.93
CA GLN A 550 25.84 8.29 24.05
C GLN A 550 27.04 9.22 24.31
N ASN A 551 27.55 9.93 23.31
CA ASN A 551 28.75 10.78 23.46
C ASN A 551 28.51 12.14 24.14
N ASN A 552 27.28 12.67 24.14
CA ASN A 552 26.96 14.00 24.67
C ASN A 552 26.72 14.04 26.20
N LYS A 553 27.49 13.27 27.00
CA LYS A 553 27.30 13.19 28.46
C LYS A 553 28.54 13.47 29.31
N LEU A 554 29.54 14.16 28.76
CA LEU A 554 30.67 14.75 29.50
C LEU A 554 31.14 16.04 28.81
N LEU A 555 31.89 16.86 29.55
CA LEU A 555 32.54 18.12 29.13
C LEU A 555 31.61 19.32 28.82
N SER A 556 31.07 19.93 29.88
CA SER A 556 30.79 21.37 29.90
C SER A 556 31.49 22.04 31.08
N ARG A 557 32.63 22.70 30.80
CA ARG A 557 33.21 23.82 31.58
C ARG A 557 34.46 24.40 30.88
N SER A 558 34.71 25.67 31.16
CA SER A 558 35.93 26.47 30.89
C SER A 558 36.27 27.00 29.47
N SER A 559 36.62 28.31 29.31
CA SER A 559 37.35 28.82 28.10
C SER A 559 37.31 30.32 27.67
N ARG A 560 36.85 31.34 28.43
CA ARG A 560 36.76 32.77 28.00
C ARG A 560 37.03 33.82 29.10
N SER A 561 37.79 34.88 28.78
CA SER A 561 37.74 36.27 29.33
C SER A 561 38.75 37.19 28.59
N ILE A 562 38.74 38.51 28.85
CA ILE A 562 39.66 39.58 28.31
C ILE A 562 39.25 40.02 26.88
N MET A 563 38.53 41.15 26.66
CA MET A 563 38.83 42.62 26.81
C MET A 563 39.42 43.23 25.51
N GLN A 564 39.28 44.52 25.16
CA GLN A 564 38.28 45.58 25.44
C GLN A 564 38.62 46.83 24.57
N ASP A 565 37.63 47.67 24.20
CA ASP A 565 37.76 49.03 23.58
C ASP A 565 38.48 49.10 22.19
N LEU A 566 38.34 50.14 21.33
CA LEU A 566 38.18 51.58 21.57
C LEU A 566 37.50 52.37 20.39
N ARG A 567 36.58 53.28 20.76
CA ARG A 567 36.07 54.56 20.15
C ARG A 567 36.36 54.99 18.66
N SER A 568 35.25 55.13 17.90
CA SER A 568 34.70 56.35 17.20
C SER A 568 35.47 57.19 16.14
N SER A 569 34.66 57.88 15.28
CA SER A 569 34.99 58.99 14.33
C SER A 569 35.61 58.57 12.98
N SER A 570 35.42 59.26 11.84
CA SER A 570 34.56 60.42 11.47
C SER A 570 34.04 60.32 10.01
N MET A 571 33.43 61.38 9.47
CA MET A 571 32.79 61.42 8.14
C MET A 571 33.71 61.84 6.97
N ASN A 572 33.27 61.49 5.76
CA ASN A 572 33.50 62.15 4.45
C ASN A 572 34.94 62.48 3.98
N ALA A 573 35.34 61.80 2.90
CA ALA A 573 36.28 62.31 1.90
C ALA A 573 35.76 61.96 0.48
N ARG A 574 36.21 62.69 -0.54
CA ARG A 574 35.68 62.67 -1.91
C ARG A 574 36.72 62.11 -2.89
N GLU A 575 36.24 61.62 -4.04
CA GLU A 575 36.90 61.63 -5.37
C GLU A 575 38.45 61.55 -5.42
N GLN A 576 39.01 60.37 -5.75
CA GLN A 576 39.85 60.14 -6.95
C GLN A 576 40.64 58.80 -6.87
N SER A 577 40.32 57.88 -7.78
CA SER A 577 41.26 56.92 -8.39
C SER A 577 40.54 56.18 -9.53
N GLU A 578 40.74 56.64 -10.77
CA GLU A 578 40.50 55.80 -11.95
C GLU A 578 41.81 55.08 -12.32
N LEU A 579 41.71 54.03 -13.15
CA LEU A 579 42.80 53.17 -13.67
C LEU A 579 43.15 51.90 -12.86
N GLU A 580 42.15 51.09 -12.47
CA GLU A 580 42.18 49.62 -12.60
C GLU A 580 40.84 48.96 -12.18
N ASP A 581 39.85 48.85 -13.09
CA ASP A 581 38.88 47.73 -13.11
C ASP A 581 37.92 47.77 -14.34
N ARG A 582 38.43 47.53 -15.55
CA ARG A 582 37.59 47.44 -16.77
C ARG A 582 36.88 46.09 -17.02
N PRO A 583 37.30 44.93 -16.47
CA PRO A 583 36.49 43.71 -16.51
C PRO A 583 35.23 43.83 -15.62
N GLN A 584 35.40 44.31 -14.38
CA GLN A 584 34.38 44.29 -13.33
C GLN A 584 33.10 45.07 -13.66
N LYS A 585 33.20 46.24 -14.31
CA LYS A 585 32.01 47.06 -14.64
C LYS A 585 31.07 46.30 -15.58
N SER A 586 31.60 45.74 -16.67
CA SER A 586 30.81 44.99 -17.66
C SER A 586 30.14 43.73 -17.11
N LEU A 587 30.71 43.12 -16.08
CA LEU A 587 30.14 41.98 -15.36
C LEU A 587 28.98 42.40 -14.45
N ASN A 588 29.14 43.50 -13.70
CA ASN A 588 28.07 44.06 -12.88
C ASN A 588 26.91 44.62 -13.73
N GLU A 589 27.20 45.25 -14.86
CA GLU A 589 26.19 45.74 -15.82
C GLU A 589 25.33 44.59 -16.36
N LYS A 590 25.94 43.50 -16.84
CA LYS A 590 25.20 42.29 -17.27
C LYS A 590 24.43 41.61 -16.13
N GLN A 591 25.00 41.59 -14.92
CA GLN A 591 24.30 41.04 -13.75
C GLN A 591 23.10 41.91 -13.34
N GLN A 592 23.15 43.22 -13.58
CA GLN A 592 22.02 44.14 -13.43
C GLN A 592 20.97 43.91 -14.52
N GLU A 593 21.36 43.73 -15.78
CA GLU A 593 20.44 43.38 -16.89
C GLU A 593 19.67 42.08 -16.61
N TYR A 594 20.33 41.04 -16.09
CA TYR A 594 19.67 39.79 -15.69
C TYR A 594 18.73 39.98 -14.49
N GLN A 595 19.09 40.81 -13.50
CA GLN A 595 18.16 41.18 -12.42
C GLN A 595 16.93 41.93 -12.95
N ASP A 596 17.12 42.86 -13.89
CA ASP A 596 16.04 43.61 -14.53
C ASP A 596 15.10 42.69 -15.32
N LEU A 597 15.65 41.72 -16.07
CA LEU A 597 14.85 40.73 -16.80
C LEU A 597 14.08 39.79 -15.84
N LEU A 598 14.70 39.36 -14.75
CA LEU A 598 14.03 38.57 -13.71
C LEU A 598 12.86 39.35 -13.10
N ILE A 599 13.04 40.62 -12.75
CA ILE A 599 11.97 41.46 -12.19
C ILE A 599 10.83 41.65 -13.21
N ARG A 600 11.15 41.91 -14.49
CA ARG A 600 10.12 42.02 -15.56
C ARG A 600 9.35 40.71 -15.76
N CYS A 601 9.98 39.56 -15.57
CA CYS A 601 9.32 38.26 -15.67
C CYS A 601 8.49 37.93 -14.41
N VAL A 602 8.99 38.25 -13.21
CA VAL A 602 8.29 38.07 -11.93
C VAL A 602 7.08 39.00 -11.78
N ALA A 603 7.09 40.16 -12.45
CA ALA A 603 5.92 41.05 -12.54
C ALA A 603 4.77 40.48 -13.40
N GLN A 604 4.96 39.35 -14.08
CA GLN A 604 3.93 38.66 -14.87
C GLN A 604 3.34 37.47 -14.10
N HIS A 605 2.10 37.09 -14.45
CA HIS A 605 1.44 35.93 -13.86
C HIS A 605 1.95 34.62 -14.50
N LEU A 606 3.03 34.06 -13.94
CA LEU A 606 3.73 32.87 -14.46
C LEU A 606 3.04 31.53 -14.16
N GLY A 607 1.96 31.53 -13.37
CA GLY A 607 1.17 30.33 -13.06
C GLY A 607 1.93 29.23 -12.31
N PHE A 608 1.57 27.97 -12.60
CA PHE A 608 1.92 26.79 -11.82
C PHE A 608 2.37 25.61 -12.71
N SER A 609 3.40 24.87 -12.29
CA SER A 609 3.90 23.68 -12.98
C SER A 609 3.84 22.44 -12.07
N ARG A 610 3.02 21.46 -12.45
CA ARG A 610 2.65 20.30 -11.62
C ARG A 610 2.19 20.71 -10.20
N GLY A 611 1.42 21.80 -10.10
CA GLY A 611 0.95 22.37 -8.83
C GLY A 611 1.97 23.18 -8.02
N ARG A 612 3.20 23.40 -8.54
CA ARG A 612 4.23 24.22 -7.89
C ARG A 612 4.23 25.65 -8.48
N PRO A 613 4.24 26.72 -7.68
CA PRO A 613 4.26 28.09 -8.18
C PRO A 613 5.56 28.42 -8.91
N VAL A 614 5.46 28.86 -10.16
CA VAL A 614 6.61 28.99 -11.07
C VAL A 614 7.52 30.15 -10.69
N ALA A 615 6.96 31.34 -10.39
CA ALA A 615 7.77 32.52 -10.07
C ALA A 615 8.62 32.30 -8.80
N ALA A 616 8.03 31.76 -7.73
CA ALA A 616 8.75 31.42 -6.50
C ALA A 616 9.96 30.49 -6.74
N CYS A 617 9.80 29.49 -7.60
CA CYS A 617 10.86 28.52 -7.90
C CYS A 617 11.98 29.14 -8.76
N ILE A 618 11.63 30.01 -9.71
CA ILE A 618 12.61 30.76 -10.53
C ILE A 618 13.37 31.75 -9.65
N ILE A 619 12.67 32.56 -8.84
CA ILE A 619 13.28 33.48 -7.89
C ILE A 619 14.31 32.75 -7.01
N TYR A 620 13.92 31.60 -6.43
CA TYR A 620 14.82 30.80 -5.62
C TYR A 620 16.04 30.25 -6.41
N LYS A 621 15.83 29.67 -7.61
CA LYS A 621 16.94 29.20 -8.47
C LYS A 621 17.91 30.35 -8.78
N CYS A 622 17.42 31.53 -9.18
CA CYS A 622 18.25 32.70 -9.51
C CYS A 622 19.02 33.24 -8.30
N LEU A 623 18.36 33.44 -7.16
CA LEU A 623 19.02 33.93 -5.93
C LEU A 623 20.10 32.96 -5.42
N ARG A 624 19.91 31.65 -5.60
CA ARG A 624 20.92 30.62 -5.30
C ARG A 624 22.09 30.67 -6.29
N GLN A 625 21.81 30.77 -7.59
CA GLN A 625 22.84 30.82 -8.63
C GLN A 625 23.71 32.08 -8.53
N TRP A 626 23.11 33.24 -8.24
CA TRP A 626 23.82 34.51 -7.99
C TRP A 626 24.34 34.64 -6.56
N HIS A 627 24.39 33.55 -5.80
CA HIS A 627 24.84 33.42 -4.41
C HIS A 627 24.34 34.53 -3.47
N SER A 628 23.17 35.10 -3.74
CA SER A 628 22.71 36.38 -3.16
C SER A 628 22.43 36.30 -1.66
N PHE A 629 22.36 35.08 -1.10
CA PHE A 629 22.23 34.84 0.34
C PHE A 629 23.53 35.05 1.13
N GLU A 630 24.69 35.03 0.46
CA GLU A 630 26.03 35.12 1.05
C GLU A 630 26.66 36.53 0.92
N VAL A 631 26.01 37.41 0.14
CA VAL A 631 26.50 38.78 -0.14
C VAL A 631 26.06 39.76 0.95
N GLU A 632 26.95 40.67 1.36
CA GLU A 632 26.68 41.62 2.45
C GLU A 632 25.81 42.81 2.06
N ARG A 633 25.69 43.09 0.75
CA ARG A 633 24.81 44.12 0.17
C ARG A 633 24.26 43.61 -1.16
N THR A 634 22.95 43.63 -1.34
CA THR A 634 22.30 43.38 -2.65
C THR A 634 20.92 44.01 -2.67
N SER A 635 20.54 44.63 -3.79
CA SER A 635 19.24 45.27 -4.00
C SER A 635 18.17 44.33 -4.54
N ILE A 636 18.52 43.11 -4.97
CA ILE A 636 17.57 42.19 -5.61
C ILE A 636 16.43 41.80 -4.67
N PHE A 637 16.70 41.67 -3.38
CA PHE A 637 15.69 41.36 -2.36
C PHE A 637 14.64 42.46 -2.25
N ASP A 638 15.06 43.72 -2.09
CA ASP A 638 14.13 44.86 -2.01
C ASP A 638 13.31 45.02 -3.30
N ARG A 639 13.92 44.79 -4.47
CA ARG A 639 13.22 44.82 -5.77
C ARG A 639 12.17 43.72 -5.91
N ILE A 640 12.45 42.51 -5.43
CA ILE A 640 11.47 41.41 -5.40
C ILE A 640 10.33 41.76 -4.43
N ILE A 641 10.64 42.28 -3.24
CA ILE A 641 9.63 42.72 -2.26
C ILE A 641 8.76 43.86 -2.80
N GLN A 642 9.34 44.84 -3.50
CA GLN A 642 8.61 45.89 -4.20
C GLN A 642 7.71 45.34 -5.31
N THR A 643 8.17 44.33 -6.06
CA THR A 643 7.37 43.70 -7.13
C THR A 643 6.16 42.96 -6.55
N ILE A 644 6.34 42.22 -5.45
CA ILE A 644 5.24 41.60 -4.68
C ILE A 644 4.32 42.68 -4.11
N GLY A 645 4.89 43.75 -3.55
CA GLY A 645 4.18 44.90 -2.99
C GLY A 645 3.21 45.55 -3.99
N ASN A 646 3.75 46.06 -5.10
CA ASN A 646 2.98 46.71 -6.16
C ASN A 646 1.91 45.78 -6.75
N ALA A 647 2.13 44.46 -6.75
CA ALA A 647 1.20 43.48 -7.29
C ALA A 647 0.09 43.03 -6.31
N ILE A 648 0.17 43.38 -5.01
CA ILE A 648 -0.91 43.16 -4.03
C ILE A 648 -1.55 44.46 -3.53
N GLU A 649 -0.89 45.61 -3.73
CA GLU A 649 -1.39 46.90 -3.29
C GLU A 649 -2.68 47.28 -4.05
N THR A 650 -3.70 47.73 -3.31
CA THR A 650 -5.05 48.07 -3.82
C THR A 650 -5.84 46.95 -4.53
N GLN A 651 -5.41 45.68 -4.46
CA GLN A 651 -6.09 44.54 -5.08
C GLN A 651 -7.26 44.01 -4.23
N ASP A 652 -8.50 44.28 -4.66
CA ASP A 652 -9.71 43.54 -4.22
C ASP A 652 -9.80 42.14 -4.88
N ASN A 653 -8.95 41.83 -5.87
CA ASN A 653 -8.99 40.56 -6.61
C ASN A 653 -8.33 39.40 -5.84
N ASN A 654 -9.17 38.52 -5.29
CA ASN A 654 -8.76 37.34 -4.54
C ASN A 654 -7.92 36.32 -5.33
N ASP A 655 -8.00 36.29 -6.66
CA ASP A 655 -7.21 35.39 -7.50
C ASP A 655 -5.73 35.79 -7.53
N ILE A 656 -5.45 37.09 -7.76
CA ILE A 656 -4.10 37.66 -7.71
C ILE A 656 -3.50 37.54 -6.30
N LEU A 657 -4.31 37.75 -5.25
CA LEU A 657 -3.88 37.53 -3.87
C LEU A 657 -3.57 36.06 -3.60
N ALA A 658 -4.37 35.12 -4.10
CA ALA A 658 -4.12 33.68 -3.94
C ALA A 658 -2.85 33.23 -4.67
N TYR A 659 -2.62 33.70 -5.90
CA TYR A 659 -1.37 33.48 -6.65
C TYR A 659 -0.15 33.96 -5.84
N TRP A 660 -0.18 35.19 -5.31
CA TRP A 660 0.93 35.71 -4.51
C TRP A 660 1.07 35.03 -3.16
N LEU A 661 -0.01 34.58 -2.51
CA LEU A 661 0.07 33.79 -1.28
C LEU A 661 0.81 32.46 -1.51
N SER A 662 0.50 31.75 -2.60
CA SER A 662 1.18 30.51 -2.98
C SER A 662 2.66 30.73 -3.31
N ASN A 663 2.97 31.78 -4.07
CA ASN A 663 4.35 32.12 -4.42
C ASN A 663 5.16 32.52 -3.17
N ALA A 664 4.65 33.44 -2.34
CA ALA A 664 5.35 33.94 -1.17
C ALA A 664 5.54 32.85 -0.09
N SER A 665 4.51 32.04 0.19
CA SER A 665 4.63 30.93 1.15
C SER A 665 5.59 29.84 0.68
N THR A 666 5.62 29.52 -0.62
CA THR A 666 6.58 28.57 -1.20
C THR A 666 8.01 29.11 -1.17
N LEU A 667 8.23 30.38 -1.53
CA LEU A 667 9.54 31.00 -1.46
C LEU A 667 10.05 31.07 0.00
N LEU A 668 9.16 31.40 0.95
CA LEU A 668 9.48 31.41 2.38
C LEU A 668 9.88 30.01 2.89
N LEU A 669 9.21 28.95 2.44
CA LEU A 669 9.56 27.56 2.75
C LEU A 669 10.97 27.18 2.23
N LEU A 670 11.30 27.61 1.01
CA LEU A 670 12.62 27.37 0.42
C LEU A 670 13.73 28.13 1.17
N LEU A 671 13.48 29.39 1.57
CA LEU A 671 14.40 30.16 2.42
C LEU A 671 14.56 29.51 3.81
N GLN A 672 13.48 29.09 4.46
CA GLN A 672 13.49 28.41 5.77
C GLN A 672 14.32 27.12 5.75
N ARG A 673 14.34 26.40 4.61
CA ARG A 673 15.12 25.16 4.43
C ARG A 673 16.58 25.40 4.03
N THR A 674 16.93 26.60 3.57
CA THR A 674 18.27 26.92 3.00
C THR A 674 19.14 27.74 3.96
N LEU A 675 18.57 28.71 4.66
CA LEU A 675 19.30 29.66 5.50
C LEU A 675 19.46 29.12 6.94
N LYS A 676 20.69 28.95 7.44
CA LYS A 676 20.93 28.59 8.85
C LYS A 676 20.50 29.71 9.79
N ALA A 677 19.99 29.31 10.96
CA ALA A 677 19.72 30.23 12.06
C ALA A 677 21.02 30.60 12.79
N ALA A 678 21.40 31.88 12.77
CA ALA A 678 22.55 32.41 13.51
C ALA A 678 22.29 32.43 15.03
N GLY A 679 22.44 31.27 15.69
CA GLY A 679 22.17 31.11 17.12
C GLY A 679 22.96 30.02 17.85
N ALA A 680 23.94 29.38 17.19
CA ALA A 680 24.71 28.26 17.72
C ALA A 680 26.12 28.64 18.22
N ALA A 681 26.32 29.87 18.73
CA ALA A 681 27.62 30.34 19.20
C ALA A 681 27.53 31.33 20.37
N GLY A 682 28.14 31.00 21.53
CA GLY A 682 28.82 32.00 22.36
C GLY A 682 28.26 32.45 23.73
N THR A 683 27.98 31.54 24.69
CA THR A 683 27.83 31.89 26.13
C THR A 683 28.51 30.86 27.08
N ALA A 684 29.77 30.47 26.86
CA ALA A 684 30.99 31.15 27.37
C ALA A 684 31.36 30.89 28.87
N PRO A 685 32.39 30.05 29.20
CA PRO A 685 32.89 29.79 30.56
C PRO A 685 34.36 30.30 30.77
N GLN A 686 35.25 29.75 31.66
CA GLN A 686 36.66 30.23 31.88
C GLN A 686 37.76 29.16 32.25
N HIS A 687 38.97 29.26 31.69
CA HIS A 687 40.30 28.65 32.03
C HIS A 687 40.76 27.18 31.68
N ARG A 688 41.94 27.06 31.02
CA ARG A 688 42.85 25.89 31.06
C ARG A 688 43.63 25.82 32.40
N ARG A 689 43.86 24.61 32.93
CA ARG A 689 45.07 24.20 33.70
C ARG A 689 45.30 22.70 33.53
N SER A 690 46.55 22.27 33.48
CA SER A 690 46.96 20.87 33.30
C SER A 690 47.01 20.09 34.63
N PRO A 691 46.83 18.76 34.62
CA PRO A 691 47.39 17.88 35.64
C PRO A 691 48.84 17.51 35.28
N SER A 692 49.70 17.36 36.29
CA SER A 692 51.09 16.95 36.11
C SER A 692 51.26 15.42 36.08
N ALA A 693 52.34 15.01 35.40
CA ALA A 693 53.14 13.79 35.51
C ALA A 693 52.75 12.65 36.50
N THR A 694 52.88 11.43 35.98
CA THR A 694 53.41 10.19 36.64
C THR A 694 52.68 9.54 37.82
N LEU A 695 52.46 8.22 37.71
CA LEU A 695 53.25 7.18 38.43
C LEU A 695 52.85 5.76 37.96
N PHE A 696 53.80 5.00 37.37
CA PHE A 696 53.80 3.53 37.05
C PHE A 696 52.62 2.95 36.22
N GLY A 697 52.77 1.93 35.37
CA GLY A 697 53.92 1.23 34.75
C GLY A 697 53.38 0.51 33.49
N ARG A 698 54.07 0.43 32.34
CA ARG A 698 55.28 -0.38 32.00
C ARG A 698 55.05 -1.92 32.01
N MET A 699 54.54 -2.46 30.89
CA MET A 699 54.87 -3.77 30.26
C MET A 699 54.02 -3.93 28.97
N THR A 700 54.60 -3.84 27.76
CA THR A 700 55.10 -4.94 26.88
C THR A 700 54.02 -5.98 26.50
N GLN A 701 53.47 -6.00 25.28
CA GLN A 701 54.04 -6.32 23.94
C GLN A 701 54.02 -7.82 23.57
N ASN A 702 53.68 -8.07 22.29
CA ASN A 702 53.79 -9.32 21.52
C ASN A 702 52.84 -10.46 21.95
N THR A 703 52.45 -11.41 21.09
CA THR A 703 52.79 -11.72 19.67
C THR A 703 51.55 -11.54 18.75
N GLY A 704 51.62 -11.23 17.45
CA GLY A 704 52.38 -11.86 16.33
C GLY A 704 51.45 -12.87 15.60
N PHE A 705 51.36 -13.00 14.27
CA PHE A 705 52.12 -12.54 13.07
C PHE A 705 51.10 -12.05 12.00
N GLN A 706 51.32 -10.94 11.25
CA GLN A 706 52.12 -10.78 10.02
C GLN A 706 51.63 -11.63 8.82
N SER A 707 51.58 -11.15 7.57
CA SER A 707 51.98 -9.85 6.97
C SER A 707 51.23 -9.65 5.61
N PHE A 708 51.53 -8.75 4.64
CA PHE A 708 52.67 -7.85 4.36
C PHE A 708 52.19 -6.66 3.48
N ARG A 709 52.94 -5.55 3.47
CA ARG A 709 52.96 -4.46 2.44
C ARG A 709 51.71 -3.52 2.40
N GLY A 710 51.83 -2.23 2.02
CA GLY A 710 53.04 -1.38 2.02
C GLY A 710 53.00 -0.15 1.10
N THR A 711 52.88 1.05 1.70
CA THR A 711 53.28 2.40 1.21
C THR A 711 52.57 3.03 -0.02
N PRO A 712 52.57 4.37 -0.16
CA PRO A 712 52.47 5.44 0.86
C PRO A 712 51.28 6.40 0.57
N HIS A 713 51.00 7.37 1.44
CA HIS A 713 50.00 8.42 1.19
C HIS A 713 50.63 9.82 1.16
N GLY A 714 50.39 10.57 0.08
CA GLY A 714 50.80 11.96 -0.09
C GLY A 714 50.33 12.50 -1.45
N VAL A 715 49.95 13.79 -1.48
CA VAL A 715 49.29 14.48 -2.61
C VAL A 715 47.88 13.95 -2.91
N ASN A 716 46.89 14.86 -2.92
CA ASN A 716 45.49 14.56 -3.23
C ASN A 716 45.05 15.50 -4.37
N LEU A 717 44.85 14.96 -5.59
CA LEU A 717 44.38 15.75 -6.75
C LEU A 717 43.63 14.88 -7.79
N SER A 718 42.34 14.66 -7.54
CA SER A 718 41.32 14.29 -8.54
C SER A 718 39.95 14.63 -7.94
N LEU A 719 39.04 15.42 -8.54
CA LEU A 719 38.55 15.49 -9.92
C LEU A 719 37.67 14.30 -10.29
N LEU A 720 36.40 14.61 -10.63
CA LEU A 720 35.36 13.75 -11.23
C LEU A 720 34.98 12.45 -10.50
N SER A 721 33.80 12.48 -9.85
CA SER A 721 32.70 11.54 -10.16
C SER A 721 31.38 11.91 -9.45
N ASP A 722 30.40 12.30 -10.28
CA ASP A 722 28.94 12.20 -10.14
C ASP A 722 28.18 12.84 -8.95
N ASP A 723 26.99 13.40 -9.23
CA ASP A 723 26.12 14.14 -8.30
C ASP A 723 24.69 13.60 -8.33
N SER A 724 24.37 12.66 -7.43
CA SER A 724 23.11 11.88 -7.47
C SER A 724 22.40 11.72 -6.13
N ALA A 725 22.47 12.72 -5.24
CA ALA A 725 21.63 12.78 -4.03
C ALA A 725 21.32 14.22 -3.57
N GLY A 726 20.18 14.76 -4.02
CA GLY A 726 19.73 16.16 -3.82
C GLY A 726 19.49 16.60 -2.36
N THR A 727 20.55 16.71 -1.57
CA THR A 727 20.52 17.27 -0.21
C THR A 727 20.77 18.78 -0.28
N LEU A 728 19.78 19.59 0.09
CA LEU A 728 19.92 21.06 0.12
C LEU A 728 21.09 21.48 1.03
N ARG A 729 22.18 21.97 0.42
CA ARG A 729 23.37 22.44 1.13
C ARG A 729 23.03 23.74 1.86
N GLN A 730 23.07 23.72 3.19
CA GLN A 730 22.69 24.86 4.03
C GLN A 730 23.70 26.01 3.94
N VAL A 731 23.19 27.22 3.70
CA VAL A 731 23.96 28.46 3.47
C VAL A 731 24.07 29.28 4.76
N ASP A 732 25.25 29.86 5.00
CA ASP A 732 25.53 30.78 6.11
C ASP A 732 25.06 32.21 5.73
N ALA A 733 23.77 32.46 5.94
CA ALA A 733 23.07 33.65 5.45
C ALA A 733 23.57 34.98 6.05
N LYS A 734 23.82 35.98 5.20
CA LYS A 734 24.09 37.37 5.61
C LYS A 734 22.80 38.11 5.98
N TYR A 735 22.96 39.26 6.65
CA TYR A 735 21.85 40.10 7.13
C TYR A 735 20.77 40.43 6.06
N PRO A 736 21.10 40.80 4.80
CA PRO A 736 20.07 41.09 3.79
C PRO A 736 19.14 39.91 3.51
N ALA A 737 19.65 38.68 3.52
CA ALA A 737 18.86 37.47 3.30
C ALA A 737 17.93 37.13 4.49
N LEU A 738 18.38 37.45 5.71
CA LEU A 738 17.56 37.32 6.92
C LEU A 738 16.45 38.39 6.95
N LEU A 739 16.75 39.62 6.54
CA LEU A 739 15.78 40.70 6.39
C LEU A 739 14.74 40.37 5.31
N PHE A 740 15.17 39.90 4.14
CA PHE A 740 14.29 39.44 3.05
C PHE A 740 13.32 38.35 3.51
N LYS A 741 13.80 37.36 4.28
CA LYS A 741 12.97 36.31 4.88
C LYS A 741 11.93 36.89 5.87
N GLN A 742 12.31 37.88 6.68
CA GLN A 742 11.40 38.56 7.62
C GLN A 742 10.35 39.40 6.88
N GLN A 743 10.74 40.17 5.87
CA GLN A 743 9.83 40.92 5.00
C GLN A 743 8.84 39.96 4.32
N LEU A 744 9.33 38.88 3.70
CA LEU A 744 8.49 37.87 3.04
C LEU A 744 7.50 37.19 3.98
N THR A 745 7.88 37.00 5.26
CA THR A 745 6.96 36.52 6.30
C THR A 745 5.81 37.50 6.52
N ALA A 746 6.12 38.79 6.75
CA ALA A 746 5.11 39.83 6.91
C ALA A 746 4.22 40.00 5.66
N TYR A 747 4.74 39.71 4.46
CA TYR A 747 3.96 39.68 3.21
C TYR A 747 3.00 38.49 3.13
N VAL A 748 3.42 37.27 3.52
CA VAL A 748 2.51 36.11 3.63
C VAL A 748 1.39 36.41 4.63
N GLU A 749 1.71 37.04 5.76
CA GLU A 749 0.75 37.46 6.79
C GLU A 749 -0.22 38.55 6.28
N LYS A 750 0.29 39.58 5.59
CA LYS A 750 -0.52 40.65 4.97
C LYS A 750 -1.49 40.10 3.91
N ILE A 751 -1.00 39.26 3.00
CA ILE A 751 -1.82 38.68 1.92
C ILE A 751 -2.88 37.74 2.51
N TYR A 752 -2.53 36.91 3.50
CA TYR A 752 -3.49 36.08 4.23
C TYR A 752 -4.58 36.92 4.91
N GLY A 753 -4.21 38.05 5.54
CA GLY A 753 -5.16 39.00 6.12
C GLY A 753 -6.12 39.59 5.09
N MET A 754 -5.59 40.11 3.97
CA MET A 754 -6.41 40.66 2.88
C MET A 754 -7.39 39.63 2.30
N ILE A 755 -6.94 38.40 2.07
CA ILE A 755 -7.78 37.27 1.62
C ILE A 755 -8.92 36.99 2.61
N ARG A 756 -8.61 36.90 3.92
CA ARG A 756 -9.62 36.72 4.97
C ARG A 756 -10.61 37.88 5.00
N ASP A 757 -10.14 39.11 4.95
CA ASP A 757 -10.96 40.30 5.17
C ASP A 757 -11.82 40.64 3.93
N ASN A 758 -11.36 40.31 2.72
CA ASN A 758 -12.19 40.31 1.51
C ASN A 758 -13.34 39.30 1.60
N LEU A 759 -13.10 38.09 2.11
CA LEU A 759 -14.16 37.10 2.30
C LEU A 759 -15.13 37.49 3.44
N LYS A 760 -14.65 38.15 4.50
CA LYS A 760 -15.54 38.80 5.50
C LYS A 760 -16.42 39.87 4.85
N LYS A 761 -15.84 40.75 4.01
CA LYS A 761 -16.52 41.83 3.26
C LYS A 761 -17.61 41.28 2.32
N GLU A 762 -17.35 40.17 1.61
CA GLU A 762 -18.31 39.49 0.74
C GLU A 762 -19.46 38.83 1.51
N ILE A 763 -19.17 38.13 2.61
CA ILE A 763 -20.16 37.38 3.39
C ILE A 763 -20.99 38.28 4.32
N SER A 764 -20.42 39.36 4.88
CA SER A 764 -21.09 40.21 5.87
C SER A 764 -22.49 40.72 5.48
N PRO A 765 -22.78 41.21 4.25
CA PRO A 765 -24.13 41.64 3.90
C PRO A 765 -25.13 40.48 3.83
N LEU A 766 -24.73 39.31 3.32
CA LEU A 766 -25.58 38.11 3.29
C LEU A 766 -25.84 37.59 4.71
N LEU A 767 -24.81 37.58 5.55
CA LEU A 767 -24.90 37.20 6.96
C LEU A 767 -25.81 38.13 7.76
N GLY A 768 -25.82 39.42 7.42
CA GLY A 768 -26.77 40.41 7.93
C GLY A 768 -28.23 40.03 7.70
N LEU A 769 -28.54 39.41 6.56
CA LEU A 769 -29.88 38.90 6.23
C LEU A 769 -30.17 37.54 6.89
N CYS A 770 -29.15 36.70 7.08
CA CYS A 770 -29.24 35.41 7.76
C CYS A 770 -29.46 35.50 9.29
N ILE A 771 -29.19 36.64 9.92
CA ILE A 771 -29.35 36.85 11.38
C ILE A 771 -30.82 36.81 11.85
N GLN A 772 -31.78 37.16 10.97
CA GLN A 772 -33.20 37.17 11.32
C GLN A 772 -34.06 36.61 10.18
N ALA A 773 -34.90 35.63 10.50
CA ALA A 773 -35.83 35.01 9.56
C ALA A 773 -36.75 36.05 8.86
N PRO A 774 -36.74 36.11 7.51
CA PRO A 774 -37.66 36.93 6.73
C PRO A 774 -39.13 36.80 7.14
N ARG A 775 -39.73 37.92 7.57
CA ARG A 775 -41.13 38.00 8.02
C ARG A 775 -42.09 38.09 6.83
N ILE A 776 -42.49 36.94 6.28
CA ILE A 776 -43.50 36.87 5.22
C ILE A 776 -44.86 37.35 5.76
N SER A 777 -45.41 38.41 5.15
CA SER A 777 -46.70 39.00 5.58
C SER A 777 -47.86 38.02 5.38
N ARG A 778 -48.58 37.68 6.46
CA ARG A 778 -49.68 36.69 6.49
C ARG A 778 -50.90 36.99 5.58
N ALA A 779 -50.95 38.15 4.92
CA ALA A 779 -52.14 38.69 4.25
C ALA A 779 -52.76 37.80 3.16
N ASN A 780 -51.96 36.99 2.44
CA ASN A 780 -52.43 36.23 1.28
C ASN A 780 -52.76 34.75 1.56
N LEU A 781 -52.63 34.26 2.80
CA LEU A 781 -52.59 32.82 3.08
C LEU A 781 -53.95 32.16 3.43
N MET A 782 -55.03 32.57 2.76
CA MET A 782 -56.38 31.96 2.90
C MET A 782 -56.90 31.33 1.60
N LYS A 783 -56.40 30.13 1.25
CA LYS A 783 -57.13 29.11 0.46
C LYS A 783 -56.39 27.76 0.46
N GLY A 784 -57.15 26.66 0.61
CA GLY A 784 -56.68 25.29 0.45
C GLY A 784 -55.78 24.74 1.56
N THR A 785 -55.76 23.41 1.70
CA THR A 785 -54.86 22.69 2.63
C THR A 785 -53.63 22.15 1.89
N THR A 786 -53.81 21.68 0.65
CA THR A 786 -52.74 21.20 -0.25
C THR A 786 -51.82 22.32 -0.74
N ALA A 787 -52.40 23.46 -1.16
CA ALA A 787 -51.63 24.66 -1.53
C ALA A 787 -50.72 25.16 -0.41
N ARG A 788 -51.11 24.93 0.86
CA ARG A 788 -50.37 25.33 2.05
C ARG A 788 -49.04 24.57 2.22
N ALA A 789 -48.99 23.31 1.79
CA ALA A 789 -47.75 22.51 1.83
C ALA A 789 -46.73 22.99 0.78
N LEU A 790 -47.19 23.20 -0.46
CA LEU A 790 -46.35 23.72 -1.55
C LEU A 790 -45.89 25.16 -1.29
N ALA A 791 -46.77 26.03 -0.78
CA ALA A 791 -46.41 27.40 -0.39
C ALA A 791 -45.41 27.43 0.78
N ASN A 792 -45.53 26.53 1.76
CA ASN A 792 -44.54 26.40 2.83
C ASN A 792 -43.18 25.93 2.29
N ALA A 793 -43.14 24.96 1.36
CA ALA A 793 -41.89 24.51 0.75
C ALA A 793 -41.19 25.65 -0.01
N ALA A 794 -41.90 26.36 -0.90
CA ALA A 794 -41.34 27.50 -1.63
C ALA A 794 -40.91 28.66 -0.71
N ALA A 795 -41.67 28.94 0.36
CA ALA A 795 -41.26 29.90 1.38
C ALA A 795 -39.98 29.46 2.11
N GLN A 796 -39.81 28.16 2.36
CA GLN A 796 -38.65 27.59 3.04
C GLN A 796 -37.40 27.57 2.14
N GLU A 797 -37.56 27.41 0.81
CA GLU A 797 -36.48 27.64 -0.16
C GLU A 797 -36.03 29.12 -0.17
N ILE A 798 -36.98 30.07 -0.23
CA ILE A 798 -36.68 31.51 -0.18
C ILE A 798 -35.96 31.90 1.13
N LEU A 799 -36.36 31.31 2.26
CA LEU A 799 -35.68 31.50 3.55
C LEU A 799 -34.21 31.03 3.51
N ILE A 800 -33.93 29.89 2.88
CA ILE A 800 -32.59 29.27 2.82
C ILE A 800 -31.69 29.93 1.76
N ALA A 801 -32.25 30.64 0.77
CA ALA A 801 -31.51 31.26 -0.34
C ALA A 801 -30.33 32.18 0.11
N HIS A 802 -30.46 32.92 1.21
CA HIS A 802 -29.36 33.75 1.73
C HIS A 802 -28.19 32.91 2.26
N TRP A 803 -28.48 31.79 2.94
CA TRP A 803 -27.45 30.85 3.41
C TRP A 803 -26.79 30.11 2.23
N GLN A 804 -27.55 29.75 1.20
CA GLN A 804 -26.99 29.24 -0.05
C GLN A 804 -26.10 30.26 -0.76
N GLY A 805 -26.40 31.56 -0.65
CA GLY A 805 -25.51 32.65 -1.08
C GLY A 805 -24.15 32.63 -0.35
N ILE A 806 -24.16 32.45 0.97
CA ILE A 806 -22.93 32.32 1.77
C ILE A 806 -22.17 31.04 1.37
N VAL A 807 -22.84 29.90 1.27
CA VAL A 807 -22.27 28.62 0.82
C VAL A 807 -21.64 28.74 -0.58
N LYS A 808 -22.29 29.46 -1.51
CA LYS A 808 -21.77 29.73 -2.86
C LYS A 808 -20.53 30.61 -2.82
N SER A 809 -20.51 31.66 -1.99
CA SER A 809 -19.35 32.55 -1.82
C SER A 809 -18.16 31.78 -1.24
N LEU A 810 -18.37 31.00 -0.17
CA LEU A 810 -17.37 30.09 0.42
C LEU A 810 -16.84 29.08 -0.62
N GLY A 811 -17.73 28.49 -1.43
CA GLY A 811 -17.37 27.54 -2.49
C GLY A 811 -16.55 28.16 -3.61
N ASN A 812 -16.94 29.34 -4.11
CA ASN A 812 -16.18 30.12 -5.08
C ASN A 812 -14.78 30.43 -4.55
N PHE A 813 -14.69 30.91 -3.32
CA PHE A 813 -13.43 31.28 -2.68
C PHE A 813 -12.51 30.06 -2.46
N LEU A 814 -13.07 28.92 -2.04
CA LEU A 814 -12.33 27.65 -1.93
C LEU A 814 -11.78 27.22 -3.29
N ASN A 815 -12.53 27.40 -4.38
CA ASN A 815 -12.08 27.09 -5.72
C ASN A 815 -10.96 28.02 -6.19
N ILE A 816 -11.02 29.33 -5.92
CA ILE A 816 -9.92 30.27 -6.22
C ILE A 816 -8.63 29.85 -5.51
N LEU A 817 -8.71 29.51 -4.22
CA LEU A 817 -7.57 29.02 -3.44
C LEU A 817 -7.03 27.67 -3.94
N LYS A 818 -7.90 26.74 -4.37
CA LYS A 818 -7.52 25.45 -4.97
C LYS A 818 -6.82 25.61 -6.32
N THR A 819 -7.38 26.41 -7.23
CA THR A 819 -6.83 26.68 -8.58
C THR A 819 -5.46 27.35 -8.49
N ASN A 820 -5.25 28.24 -7.51
CA ASN A 820 -3.95 28.85 -7.23
C ASN A 820 -3.04 27.98 -6.35
N HIS A 821 -3.36 26.70 -6.13
CA HIS A 821 -2.56 25.75 -5.35
C HIS A 821 -2.11 26.26 -3.96
N VAL A 822 -2.97 27.04 -3.28
CA VAL A 822 -2.66 27.61 -1.96
C VAL A 822 -2.47 26.47 -0.95
N PRO A 823 -1.40 26.49 -0.13
CA PRO A 823 -1.09 25.41 0.81
C PRO A 823 -2.32 25.02 1.67
N PRO A 824 -2.76 23.74 1.67
CA PRO A 824 -4.00 23.34 2.34
C PRO A 824 -4.09 23.70 3.83
N PHE A 825 -2.95 23.84 4.50
CA PHE A 825 -2.86 24.38 5.86
C PHE A 825 -3.38 25.82 5.96
N LEU A 826 -2.95 26.71 5.06
CA LEU A 826 -3.40 28.11 5.02
C LEU A 826 -4.90 28.19 4.66
N VAL A 827 -5.34 27.41 3.68
CA VAL A 827 -6.77 27.33 3.29
C VAL A 827 -7.63 26.95 4.49
N ARG A 828 -7.27 25.88 5.22
CA ARG A 828 -7.96 25.47 6.46
C ARG A 828 -7.97 26.57 7.53
N LYS A 829 -6.91 27.38 7.65
CA LYS A 829 -6.82 28.49 8.60
C LYS A 829 -7.74 29.66 8.23
N VAL A 830 -7.79 30.07 6.95
CA VAL A 830 -8.73 31.10 6.46
C VAL A 830 -10.17 30.72 6.83
N PHE A 831 -10.63 29.53 6.39
CA PHE A 831 -12.00 29.10 6.66
C PHE A 831 -12.29 28.94 8.16
N THR A 832 -11.31 28.55 8.98
CA THR A 832 -11.48 28.52 10.45
C THR A 832 -11.81 29.91 11.02
N GLN A 833 -11.10 30.97 10.59
CA GLN A 833 -11.40 32.34 11.02
C GLN A 833 -12.71 32.87 10.44
N ILE A 834 -13.09 32.50 9.22
CA ILE A 834 -14.39 32.88 8.64
C ILE A 834 -15.56 32.24 9.38
N PHE A 835 -15.47 30.95 9.75
CA PHE A 835 -16.48 30.33 10.61
C PHE A 835 -16.50 30.92 12.02
N SER A 836 -15.35 31.34 12.55
CA SER A 836 -15.31 32.08 13.81
C SER A 836 -16.01 33.44 13.72
N PHE A 837 -15.79 34.20 12.64
CA PHE A 837 -16.49 35.45 12.35
C PHE A 837 -18.01 35.25 12.18
N ILE A 838 -18.43 34.22 11.44
CA ILE A 838 -19.84 33.86 11.27
C ILE A 838 -20.49 33.57 12.64
N ASN A 839 -19.81 32.79 13.48
CA ASN A 839 -20.28 32.49 14.84
C ASN A 839 -20.37 33.76 15.71
N VAL A 840 -19.34 34.61 15.72
CA VAL A 840 -19.32 35.88 16.46
C VAL A 840 -20.50 36.77 16.07
N GLN A 841 -20.75 36.97 14.77
CA GLN A 841 -21.82 37.82 14.27
C GLN A 841 -23.22 37.29 14.59
N LEU A 842 -23.48 35.99 14.37
CA LEU A 842 -24.75 35.36 14.70
C LEU A 842 -25.03 35.40 16.20
N PHE A 843 -24.04 35.01 17.02
CA PHE A 843 -24.19 34.86 18.46
C PHE A 843 -24.32 36.22 19.17
N ASN A 844 -23.50 37.21 18.82
CA ASN A 844 -23.63 38.57 19.35
C ASN A 844 -24.99 39.18 18.96
N SER A 845 -25.46 38.95 17.73
CA SER A 845 -26.79 39.42 17.30
C SER A 845 -27.93 38.82 18.13
N LEU A 846 -27.86 37.52 18.43
CA LEU A 846 -28.85 36.82 19.26
C LEU A 846 -28.84 37.30 20.73
N LEU A 847 -27.68 37.68 21.27
CA LEU A 847 -27.54 38.26 22.62
C LEU A 847 -28.01 39.73 22.72
N LEU A 848 -27.91 40.47 21.62
CA LEU A 848 -28.22 41.91 21.57
C LEU A 848 -29.68 42.20 21.16
N ARG A 849 -30.25 41.43 20.22
CA ARG A 849 -31.57 41.70 19.61
C ARG A 849 -32.63 40.70 20.08
N ARG A 850 -33.67 41.18 20.78
CA ARG A 850 -34.72 40.32 21.34
C ARG A 850 -35.50 39.59 20.24
N GLU A 851 -35.75 40.26 19.12
CA GLU A 851 -36.43 39.73 17.94
C GLU A 851 -35.60 38.74 17.11
N CYS A 852 -34.36 38.45 17.50
CA CYS A 852 -33.53 37.36 16.97
C CYS A 852 -33.47 36.15 17.92
N CYS A 853 -33.94 36.29 19.17
CA CYS A 853 -33.92 35.25 20.19
C CYS A 853 -35.32 34.60 20.34
N SER A 854 -35.82 33.98 19.26
CA SER A 854 -37.12 33.28 19.26
C SER A 854 -36.99 31.82 18.83
N PHE A 855 -38.04 31.02 19.08
CA PHE A 855 -38.07 29.62 18.64
C PHE A 855 -37.98 29.51 17.12
N SER A 856 -38.76 30.31 16.38
CA SER A 856 -38.75 30.31 14.91
C SER A 856 -37.40 30.76 14.33
N ASN A 857 -36.74 31.76 14.93
CA ASN A 857 -35.42 32.20 14.49
C ASN A 857 -34.33 31.17 14.84
N GLY A 858 -34.49 30.44 15.95
CA GLY A 858 -33.66 29.30 16.31
C GLY A 858 -33.77 28.15 15.30
N GLU A 859 -35.00 27.78 14.88
CA GLU A 859 -35.22 26.81 13.79
C GLU A 859 -34.59 27.28 12.47
N TYR A 860 -34.72 28.57 12.14
CA TYR A 860 -34.16 29.16 10.93
C TYR A 860 -32.63 29.15 10.89
N VAL A 861 -31.96 29.68 11.92
CA VAL A 861 -30.49 29.71 12.00
C VAL A 861 -29.92 28.30 12.09
N LYS A 862 -30.59 27.37 12.77
CA LYS A 862 -30.21 25.95 12.80
C LYS A 862 -30.21 25.30 11.41
N ALA A 863 -31.22 25.58 10.58
CA ALA A 863 -31.27 25.09 9.21
C ALA A 863 -30.11 25.67 8.36
N GLY A 864 -29.86 26.97 8.47
CA GLY A 864 -28.75 27.63 7.77
C GLY A 864 -27.35 27.15 8.19
N LEU A 865 -27.16 26.85 9.47
CA LEU A 865 -25.92 26.24 9.97
C LEU A 865 -25.73 24.81 9.46
N ALA A 866 -26.80 24.04 9.25
CA ALA A 866 -26.72 22.69 8.69
C ALA A 866 -26.26 22.70 7.22
N GLU A 867 -26.65 23.70 6.42
CA GLU A 867 -26.12 23.90 5.06
C GLU A 867 -24.60 24.18 5.08
N LEU A 868 -24.13 25.00 6.02
CA LEU A 868 -22.69 25.25 6.21
C LEU A 868 -21.94 24.00 6.68
N GLU A 869 -22.52 23.17 7.57
CA GLU A 869 -21.93 21.89 7.98
C GLU A 869 -21.86 20.91 6.80
N HIS A 870 -22.93 20.81 6.00
CA HIS A 870 -22.96 19.98 4.80
C HIS A 870 -21.88 20.39 3.78
N TRP A 871 -21.72 21.70 3.54
CA TRP A 871 -20.62 22.22 2.73
C TRP A 871 -19.24 21.85 3.31
N CYS A 872 -19.08 21.92 4.64
CA CYS A 872 -17.83 21.54 5.30
C CYS A 872 -17.48 20.05 5.09
N TYR A 873 -18.44 19.13 5.14
CA TYR A 873 -18.17 17.71 4.85
C TYR A 873 -17.68 17.54 3.41
N LYS A 874 -18.39 18.11 2.43
CA LYS A 874 -18.00 18.06 1.01
C LYS A 874 -16.62 18.66 0.76
N ALA A 875 -16.32 19.82 1.36
CA ALA A 875 -15.03 20.48 1.26
C ALA A 875 -13.90 19.70 1.98
N THR A 876 -14.19 18.84 2.96
CA THR A 876 -13.18 18.12 3.73
C THR A 876 -12.64 16.88 3.01
N ASP A 877 -13.50 16.08 2.36
CA ASP A 877 -13.04 14.91 1.59
C ASP A 877 -12.15 15.33 0.40
N GLU A 878 -12.39 16.50 -0.19
CA GLU A 878 -11.57 17.07 -1.27
C GLU A 878 -10.24 17.70 -0.79
N VAL A 879 -9.99 17.85 0.52
CA VAL A 879 -8.83 18.60 1.06
C VAL A 879 -8.09 17.77 2.14
N ILE A 880 -7.78 16.53 1.79
CA ILE A 880 -6.86 15.57 2.46
C ILE A 880 -7.34 14.95 3.80
N HIS A 881 -7.55 13.63 3.72
CA HIS A 881 -7.57 12.59 4.76
C HIS A 881 -8.02 12.95 6.20
N GLN A 882 -9.23 12.45 6.52
CA GLN A 882 -9.71 12.02 7.84
C GLN A 882 -9.04 12.62 9.09
N LYS A 883 -9.68 13.65 9.67
CA LYS A 883 -9.68 13.75 11.14
C LYS A 883 -10.35 12.49 11.73
N PRO A 884 -9.90 11.97 12.88
CA PRO A 884 -10.71 11.00 13.63
C PRO A 884 -12.03 11.66 14.01
N LYS A 885 -13.16 11.00 13.70
CA LYS A 885 -14.49 11.48 14.06
C LYS A 885 -14.62 11.49 15.59
N LYS A 886 -14.86 12.67 16.19
CA LYS A 886 -15.43 12.76 17.53
C LYS A 886 -16.80 12.08 17.52
N THR A 887 -17.11 11.28 18.52
CA THR A 887 -18.43 10.64 18.64
C THR A 887 -19.49 11.64 19.07
N LEU A 888 -20.75 11.33 18.78
CA LEU A 888 -21.89 12.14 19.23
C LEU A 888 -21.88 12.31 20.76
N ASP A 889 -21.40 11.30 21.51
CA ASP A 889 -21.24 11.35 22.97
C ASP A 889 -20.25 12.43 23.46
N GLU A 890 -19.22 12.78 22.68
CA GLU A 890 -18.29 13.88 22.99
C GLU A 890 -18.87 15.27 22.67
N ILE A 891 -20.01 15.32 21.97
CA ILE A 891 -20.75 16.54 21.61
C ILE A 891 -21.98 16.70 22.51
N SER A 892 -22.52 15.58 23.01
CA SER A 892 -23.78 15.50 23.76
C SER A 892 -23.62 15.66 25.29
N HIS A 893 -22.43 15.48 25.86
CA HIS A 893 -22.26 15.42 27.32
C HIS A 893 -22.37 16.75 28.06
N ASP A 894 -22.31 17.87 27.34
CA ASP A 894 -22.64 19.20 27.85
C ASP A 894 -23.47 19.92 26.77
N LEU A 895 -24.67 20.40 27.11
CA LEU A 895 -25.56 21.01 26.10
C LEU A 895 -25.12 22.43 25.67
N CYS A 896 -24.22 23.09 26.40
CA CYS A 896 -23.50 24.32 26.01
C CYS A 896 -22.28 24.61 26.94
N PRO A 897 -21.19 23.82 26.91
CA PRO A 897 -20.04 24.02 27.80
C PRO A 897 -19.17 25.24 27.41
N VAL A 898 -19.40 25.77 26.21
CA VAL A 898 -18.64 26.88 25.62
C VAL A 898 -19.22 28.24 26.04
N LEU A 899 -20.46 28.27 26.55
CA LEU A 899 -21.14 29.52 26.90
C LEU A 899 -20.98 29.84 28.38
N SER A 900 -20.68 31.08 28.70
CA SER A 900 -20.61 31.54 30.09
C SER A 900 -22.00 31.62 30.74
N ILE A 901 -22.06 31.56 32.06
CA ILE A 901 -23.31 31.76 32.83
C ILE A 901 -23.97 33.10 32.49
N GLN A 902 -23.17 34.14 32.19
CA GLN A 902 -23.66 35.44 31.75
C GLN A 902 -24.34 35.39 30.37
N GLN A 903 -23.75 34.65 29.43
CA GLN A 903 -24.32 34.44 28.09
C GLN A 903 -25.60 33.61 28.16
N LEU A 904 -25.59 32.51 28.93
CA LEU A 904 -26.77 31.66 29.15
C LEU A 904 -27.92 32.48 29.76
N TYR A 905 -27.68 33.22 30.85
CA TYR A 905 -28.69 34.11 31.43
C TYR A 905 -29.22 35.14 30.41
N ARG A 906 -28.36 35.71 29.56
CA ARG A 906 -28.79 36.67 28.54
C ARG A 906 -29.68 36.04 27.48
N ILE A 907 -29.37 34.83 27.01
CA ILE A 907 -30.25 34.07 26.11
C ILE A 907 -31.57 33.76 26.83
N SER A 908 -31.50 33.17 28.03
CA SER A 908 -32.64 32.79 28.88
C SER A 908 -33.61 33.94 29.22
N THR A 909 -33.12 35.18 29.27
CA THR A 909 -33.95 36.38 29.57
C THR A 909 -34.40 37.16 28.33
N MET A 910 -33.70 37.01 27.20
CA MET A 910 -34.11 37.59 25.91
C MET A 910 -35.08 36.69 25.15
N TYR A 911 -35.02 35.37 25.38
CA TYR A 911 -35.77 34.37 24.64
C TYR A 911 -37.29 34.53 24.76
N TRP A 912 -37.97 34.31 23.63
CA TRP A 912 -39.43 34.32 23.52
C TRP A 912 -39.90 33.23 22.56
N ASP A 913 -40.74 32.32 23.05
CA ASP A 913 -41.44 31.34 22.22
C ASP A 913 -42.58 32.02 21.44
N ASP A 914 -42.32 32.31 20.17
CA ASP A 914 -43.28 32.90 19.24
C ASP A 914 -44.19 31.86 18.53
N LYS A 915 -43.99 30.57 18.82
CA LYS A 915 -44.70 29.45 18.18
C LYS A 915 -45.85 28.92 19.05
N TYR A 916 -45.67 28.88 20.37
CA TYR A 916 -46.69 28.47 21.34
C TYR A 916 -46.96 29.51 22.45
N GLY A 917 -46.22 30.64 22.48
CA GLY A 917 -46.47 31.76 23.39
C GLY A 917 -46.02 31.52 24.84
N THR A 918 -45.15 30.53 25.09
CA THR A 918 -44.81 30.10 26.44
C THR A 918 -43.66 30.90 27.08
N HIS A 919 -43.90 31.47 28.26
CA HIS A 919 -42.81 31.97 29.11
C HIS A 919 -41.94 30.81 29.59
N SER A 920 -40.66 30.85 29.24
CA SER A 920 -39.94 29.61 28.91
C SER A 920 -39.05 29.04 30.02
N LEU A 921 -38.87 29.77 31.13
CA LEU A 921 -38.08 29.37 32.30
C LEU A 921 -38.72 29.93 33.58
N SER A 922 -38.58 29.23 34.71
CA SER A 922 -39.16 29.69 35.98
C SER A 922 -38.39 30.88 36.58
N PRO A 923 -39.04 31.72 37.39
CA PRO A 923 -38.37 32.81 38.11
C PRO A 923 -37.18 32.33 38.96
N ASP A 924 -37.29 31.14 39.56
CA ASP A 924 -36.26 30.55 40.42
C ASP A 924 -34.99 30.20 39.64
N VAL A 925 -35.13 29.67 38.42
CA VAL A 925 -33.98 29.38 37.53
C VAL A 925 -33.28 30.68 37.14
N ILE A 926 -34.04 31.73 36.79
CA ILE A 926 -33.50 33.05 36.46
C ILE A 926 -32.84 33.71 37.69
N SER A 927 -33.38 33.48 38.89
CA SER A 927 -32.78 33.93 40.15
C SER A 927 -31.45 33.24 40.43
N ASN A 928 -31.40 31.90 40.33
CA ASN A 928 -30.18 31.11 40.56
C ASN A 928 -29.08 31.45 39.53
N MET A 929 -29.44 31.64 38.25
CA MET A 929 -28.49 32.12 37.24
C MET A 929 -27.92 33.50 37.58
N ARG A 930 -28.72 34.42 38.15
CA ARG A 930 -28.26 35.74 38.58
C ARG A 930 -27.24 35.67 39.72
N VAL A 931 -27.42 34.75 40.68
CA VAL A 931 -26.45 34.49 41.75
C VAL A 931 -25.11 34.06 41.16
N LEU A 932 -25.12 33.01 40.31
CA LEU A 932 -23.93 32.50 39.64
C LEU A 932 -23.21 33.58 38.80
N MET A 933 -23.95 34.45 38.10
CA MET A 933 -23.37 35.60 37.38
C MET A 933 -22.59 36.55 38.31
N THR A 934 -23.13 36.85 39.49
CA THR A 934 -22.43 37.72 40.44
C THR A 934 -21.18 37.08 41.03
N GLU A 935 -21.15 35.76 41.14
CA GLU A 935 -20.00 35.00 41.65
C GLU A 935 -18.86 34.90 40.61
N ASP A 936 -19.20 34.65 39.34
CA ASP A 936 -18.21 34.66 38.24
C ASP A 936 -17.62 36.05 37.97
N SER A 937 -18.38 37.12 38.22
CA SER A 937 -17.96 38.51 37.93
C SER A 937 -16.70 38.97 38.71
N ASN A 938 -16.30 38.24 39.76
CA ASN A 938 -15.05 38.49 40.50
C ASN A 938 -13.78 38.05 39.74
N ASN A 939 -13.89 37.36 38.60
CA ASN A 939 -12.76 36.94 37.77
C ASN A 939 -12.50 37.93 36.61
N ALA A 940 -11.46 38.77 36.75
CA ALA A 940 -11.12 39.89 35.86
C ALA A 940 -10.70 39.53 34.40
N VAL A 941 -10.99 38.31 33.92
CA VAL A 941 -10.73 37.84 32.56
C VAL A 941 -12.05 37.60 31.78
N SER A 942 -13.21 37.60 32.45
CA SER A 942 -14.52 37.26 31.87
C SER A 942 -15.58 38.35 32.10
N SER A 943 -15.26 39.60 31.76
CA SER A 943 -16.16 40.75 31.89
C SER A 943 -16.99 41.07 30.62
N SER A 944 -16.66 40.48 29.46
CA SER A 944 -17.48 40.57 28.25
C SER A 944 -18.40 39.36 28.14
N PHE A 945 -19.68 39.61 27.85
CA PHE A 945 -20.63 38.57 27.43
C PHE A 945 -20.69 38.43 25.90
N LEU A 946 -20.12 39.36 25.14
CA LEU A 946 -20.00 39.29 23.68
C LEU A 946 -18.70 38.56 23.29
N LEU A 947 -18.72 37.90 22.14
CA LEU A 947 -17.55 37.28 21.54
C LEU A 947 -16.77 38.30 20.70
N ASP A 948 -15.44 38.27 20.78
CA ASP A 948 -14.54 39.08 19.96
C ASP A 948 -14.12 38.36 18.67
N ASP A 949 -13.95 39.11 17.57
CA ASP A 949 -13.48 38.61 16.28
C ASP A 949 -11.95 38.60 16.21
N ASP A 950 -11.32 37.53 16.72
CA ASP A 950 -9.86 37.38 16.73
C ASP A 950 -9.26 37.38 15.32
N SER A 951 -8.79 38.57 14.95
CA SER A 951 -8.17 38.87 13.67
C SER A 951 -6.64 38.73 13.70
N SER A 952 -6.07 38.08 14.72
CA SER A 952 -4.66 37.68 14.74
C SER A 952 -4.33 36.64 13.64
N ILE A 953 -3.03 36.36 13.46
CA ILE A 953 -2.55 35.37 12.49
C ILE A 953 -2.48 34.00 13.19
N PRO A 954 -3.28 33.00 12.79
CA PRO A 954 -3.47 31.77 13.56
C PRO A 954 -2.39 30.69 13.31
N PHE A 955 -1.18 31.06 12.87
CA PHE A 955 -0.10 30.13 12.55
C PHE A 955 1.29 30.78 12.68
N SER A 956 2.33 29.97 12.91
CA SER A 956 3.73 30.41 12.80
C SER A 956 4.38 29.95 11.49
N VAL A 957 5.51 30.58 11.12
CA VAL A 957 6.37 30.14 10.00
C VAL A 957 6.83 28.68 10.18
N ASP A 958 7.07 28.25 11.41
CA ASP A 958 7.47 26.88 11.70
C ASP A 958 6.32 25.89 11.43
N ASP A 959 5.07 26.25 11.72
CA ASP A 959 3.92 25.38 11.45
C ASP A 959 3.59 25.28 9.96
N LEU A 960 3.75 26.38 9.23
CA LEU A 960 3.77 26.37 7.76
C LEU A 960 4.87 25.42 7.24
N SER A 961 6.09 25.51 7.80
CA SER A 961 7.23 24.70 7.36
C SER A 961 7.11 23.19 7.61
N LYS A 962 6.39 22.81 8.67
CA LYS A 962 6.07 21.42 9.04
C LYS A 962 4.90 20.84 8.24
N SER A 963 4.03 21.68 7.69
CA SER A 963 2.80 21.26 7.00
C SER A 963 2.91 21.22 5.48
N MET A 964 3.98 21.74 4.90
CA MET A 964 4.25 21.72 3.45
C MET A 964 5.28 20.65 3.08
N ASP A 965 4.98 19.87 2.03
CA ASP A 965 5.80 18.76 1.56
C ASP A 965 7.20 19.16 1.06
N ARG A 966 8.03 18.16 0.71
CA ARG A 966 9.31 18.38 0.03
C ARG A 966 9.09 18.75 -1.43
N ILE A 967 9.26 20.04 -1.74
CA ILE A 967 9.20 20.55 -3.10
C ILE A 967 10.54 20.28 -3.78
N ASP A 968 10.56 19.35 -4.73
CA ASP A 968 11.62 19.28 -5.74
C ASP A 968 11.41 20.41 -6.76
N ILE A 969 12.51 21.03 -7.15
CA ILE A 969 12.61 22.26 -7.95
C ILE A 969 13.27 21.98 -9.31
N SER A 970 13.76 20.75 -9.53
CA SER A 970 14.51 20.35 -10.73
C SER A 970 13.67 20.54 -12.00
N ASP A 971 12.56 19.79 -12.10
CA ASP A 971 11.56 19.74 -13.19
C ASP A 971 10.70 21.00 -13.37
N ILE A 972 11.28 22.21 -13.36
CA ILE A 972 10.54 23.47 -13.58
C ILE A 972 11.18 24.23 -14.74
N GLU A 973 10.48 24.22 -15.88
CA GLU A 973 10.85 24.95 -17.09
C GLU A 973 10.79 26.48 -16.92
N PRO A 974 11.70 27.23 -17.55
CA PRO A 974 11.63 28.69 -17.59
C PRO A 974 10.59 29.21 -18.61
N PRO A 975 9.87 30.32 -18.32
CA PRO A 975 9.02 31.05 -19.26
C PRO A 975 9.79 31.57 -20.49
N PRO A 976 9.12 31.85 -21.63
CA PRO A 976 9.77 32.27 -22.88
C PRO A 976 10.77 33.44 -22.72
N LEU A 977 10.34 34.51 -22.05
CA LEU A 977 11.15 35.70 -21.71
C LEU A 977 12.47 35.43 -20.98
N ILE A 978 12.60 34.27 -20.33
CA ILE A 978 13.80 33.82 -19.64
C ILE A 978 14.52 32.73 -20.46
N ARG A 979 13.76 31.85 -21.13
CA ARG A 979 14.23 30.75 -21.97
C ARG A 979 15.09 31.22 -23.15
N GLU A 980 14.77 32.38 -23.71
CA GLU A 980 15.47 32.96 -24.87
C GLU A 980 16.81 33.63 -24.51
N ASN A 981 17.13 33.82 -23.22
CA ASN A 981 18.33 34.52 -22.79
C ASN A 981 19.39 33.57 -22.19
N SER A 982 20.57 33.54 -22.82
CA SER A 982 21.70 32.68 -22.44
C SER A 982 22.12 32.74 -20.97
N GLY A 983 21.94 33.90 -20.30
CA GLY A 983 22.24 34.09 -18.87
C GLY A 983 21.40 33.23 -17.92
N PHE A 984 20.30 32.65 -18.40
CA PHE A 984 19.37 31.83 -17.63
C PHE A 984 19.38 30.34 -18.02
N SER A 985 20.39 29.91 -18.79
CA SER A 985 20.60 28.50 -19.17
C SER A 985 20.57 27.52 -18.00
N PHE A 986 21.03 27.91 -16.80
CA PHE A 986 20.97 27.13 -15.56
C PHE A 986 19.55 26.84 -15.04
N LEU A 987 18.50 27.44 -15.62
CA LEU A 987 17.10 27.16 -15.28
C LEU A 987 16.50 26.01 -16.11
N LEU A 988 17.08 25.71 -17.27
CA LEU A 988 16.64 24.62 -18.14
C LEU A 988 16.85 23.26 -17.45
N PRO A 989 15.96 22.28 -17.65
CA PRO A 989 16.25 20.89 -17.30
C PRO A 989 17.50 20.42 -18.07
N GLN A 990 18.41 19.70 -17.39
CA GLN A 990 19.45 18.96 -18.10
C GLN A 990 18.78 17.85 -18.91
N ALA A 991 19.09 17.79 -20.21
CA ALA A 991 18.67 16.70 -21.07
C ALA A 991 19.56 15.48 -20.81
N ASN A 992 18.95 14.41 -20.30
CA ASN A 992 19.51 13.05 -20.25
C ASN A 992 18.90 12.23 -21.40
#